data_AF-A0A9P8GNP4-F1
#
_entry.id   AF-A0A9P8GNP4-F1
#
_cell.length_a   1.000
_cell.length_b   1.000
_cell.length_c   1.000
_cell.angle_alpha   90.00
_cell.angle_beta   90.00
_cell.angle_gamma   90.00
#
_symmetry.space_group_name_H-M   'P 1'
#
loop_
_entity.id
_entity.type
_entity.pdbx_description
1 polymer ?
#
loop_
_entity_poly.entity_id
_entity_poly.type
_entity_poly.pdbx_seq_one_letter_code
_entity_poly.pdbx_strand_id
1 'polypeptide(L)'
;MSVGQASTPSTREGYSSEDYEIGIICALPIELAAVLGMLDEEHPRLPQNPNDSNLYYLGRTGDHNIVITCLPAGRIGLVSAARVAMQMQISFACIQKGLMVGIGGGVPSEQHDIRLGDIVVSQPTGQYGGVVQYDFGKTHPGGVFERTGSLCPPPDVLLAALNGVKVSQLTNRFSIAAHLSSLAERLPDYKFPSQLSDDLYHPEHLHKGGQSCCGCGTENRIRREPRSNRLLPVVHYGTIASGDRVMKDAIERDKISQSLGGILCFEMEAAALMIDFRCLVIRGISDYSDSHKNDGWQKYAAAVAAAYAKELLNHLPPAQPTLLHRIPRDADSEYQKLNRTTDQEILNWLSSSRVAMIQDMTRNDRVKNSGEWLLHDSRYKDWFYSGGLIWLHGTPGCGKSVLSSKIIDDLTERYKSYSNFRVVYWYFLEDPSKYICLSRIVRCIQVNVAETLRVLLRKGPRQAISKEVMHAMASNSAGAEIIYVLLTEDLASITITEELVQAAVHNKLNPGVIEVLVKFRAHEIPISFLTLLAIGRRSTLALQSLVNSPGYMELDMDPILTQPECFYATKELIDLGLQIPLDTTLIKILAGSPNGTQMMKLLLETQVMEHPLTALDAIIVAKNFDPETLDLLLKHGKNDEDFVRAWKEARGVFHLIY
;
A
#
# COMPACT_ATOMS: atom_id res chain seq x y z
N MET A 1 16.85 61.09 -10.43
CA MET A 1 16.29 59.91 -11.10
C MET A 1 17.21 58.72 -10.82
N SER A 2 16.84 57.87 -9.87
CA SER A 2 17.42 56.54 -9.71
C SER A 2 16.27 55.61 -9.37
N VAL A 3 15.92 54.75 -10.32
CA VAL A 3 14.83 53.78 -10.21
C VAL A 3 15.26 52.70 -9.22
N GLY A 4 14.58 52.64 -8.07
CA GLY A 4 14.72 51.53 -7.13
C GLY A 4 14.13 50.27 -7.72
N GLN A 5 14.93 49.21 -7.80
CA GLN A 5 14.51 47.88 -8.20
C GLN A 5 13.43 47.36 -7.23
N ALA A 6 12.24 47.14 -7.77
CA ALA A 6 11.22 46.34 -7.11
C ALA A 6 11.73 44.90 -7.01
N SER A 7 11.77 44.36 -5.79
CA SER A 7 11.96 42.94 -5.52
C SER A 7 10.88 42.14 -6.25
N THR A 8 11.31 41.35 -7.24
CA THR A 8 10.51 40.32 -7.91
C THR A 8 9.96 39.31 -6.90
N PRO A 9 8.68 38.90 -6.98
CA PRO A 9 8.17 37.79 -6.18
C PRO A 9 8.92 36.51 -6.58
N SER A 10 9.33 35.74 -5.58
CA SER A 10 9.95 34.44 -5.73
C SER A 10 9.12 33.52 -6.64
N THR A 11 9.83 32.80 -7.49
CA THR A 11 9.38 31.80 -8.46
C THR A 11 8.31 30.85 -7.91
N ARG A 12 7.21 30.67 -8.66
CA ARG A 12 6.15 29.67 -8.45
C ARG A 12 6.74 28.27 -8.30
N GLU A 13 6.43 27.60 -7.18
CA GLU A 13 6.73 26.19 -6.96
C GLU A 13 5.99 25.33 -7.99
N GLY A 14 6.70 24.39 -8.61
CA GLY A 14 6.13 23.47 -9.59
C GLY A 14 5.59 22.23 -8.90
N TYR A 15 4.30 22.22 -8.57
CA TYR A 15 3.62 21.03 -8.05
C TYR A 15 3.60 19.89 -9.10
N SER A 16 3.76 18.65 -8.67
CA SER A 16 3.53 17.43 -9.47
C SER A 16 2.40 16.58 -8.87
N SER A 17 1.92 15.57 -9.61
CA SER A 17 0.91 14.65 -9.08
C SER A 17 1.43 13.77 -7.95
N GLU A 18 2.76 13.64 -7.81
CA GLU A 18 3.39 12.88 -6.71
C GLU A 18 3.33 13.64 -5.37
N ASP A 19 3.10 14.95 -5.40
CA ASP A 19 3.02 15.77 -4.19
C ASP A 19 1.72 15.58 -3.40
N TYR A 20 0.75 14.81 -3.92
CA TYR A 20 -0.59 14.64 -3.33
C TYR A 20 -0.79 13.23 -2.79
N GLU A 21 -0.76 13.09 -1.46
CA GLU A 21 -0.92 11.80 -0.77
C GLU A 21 -2.36 11.53 -0.26
N ILE A 22 -3.20 12.57 -0.26
CA ILE A 22 -4.55 12.52 0.28
C ILE A 22 -5.57 12.81 -0.82
N GLY A 23 -6.47 11.85 -1.05
CA GLY A 23 -7.61 12.01 -1.96
C GLY A 23 -8.90 12.24 -1.21
N ILE A 24 -9.67 13.27 -1.57
CA ILE A 24 -11.01 13.54 -1.05
C ILE A 24 -12.05 13.38 -2.16
N ILE A 25 -13.07 12.56 -1.92
CA ILE A 25 -14.17 12.35 -2.86
C ILE A 25 -15.47 12.88 -2.25
N CYS A 26 -16.14 13.75 -2.99
CA CYS A 26 -17.48 14.26 -2.71
C CYS A 26 -18.49 13.68 -3.71
N ALA A 27 -19.74 13.47 -3.28
CA ALA A 27 -20.82 13.00 -4.16
C ALA A 27 -21.56 14.16 -4.85
N LEU A 28 -21.69 15.29 -4.17
CA LEU A 28 -22.50 16.43 -4.60
C LEU A 28 -21.69 17.73 -4.73
N PRO A 29 -22.09 18.65 -5.64
CA PRO A 29 -21.43 19.95 -5.78
C PRO A 29 -21.43 20.79 -4.50
N ILE A 30 -22.45 20.67 -3.66
CA ILE A 30 -22.53 21.39 -2.36
C ILE A 30 -21.52 20.85 -1.35
N GLU A 31 -21.19 19.56 -1.42
CA GLU A 31 -20.17 18.94 -0.57
C GLU A 31 -18.80 19.38 -1.05
N LEU A 32 -18.56 19.31 -2.36
CA LEU A 32 -17.33 19.81 -2.99
C LEU A 32 -17.08 21.28 -2.62
N ALA A 33 -18.09 22.14 -2.74
CA ALA A 33 -17.95 23.56 -2.39
C ALA A 33 -17.57 23.78 -0.92
N ALA A 34 -18.15 23.00 0.00
CA ALA A 34 -17.76 23.06 1.42
C ALA A 34 -16.31 22.62 1.65
N VAL A 35 -15.88 21.53 1.00
CA VAL A 35 -14.49 21.04 1.10
C VAL A 35 -13.50 22.03 0.51
N LEU A 36 -13.78 22.60 -0.67
CA LEU A 36 -12.94 23.64 -1.28
C LEU A 36 -12.85 24.88 -0.37
N GLY A 37 -13.98 25.29 0.23
CA GLY A 37 -14.00 26.43 1.14
C GLY A 37 -13.15 26.23 2.42
N MET A 38 -12.80 24.98 2.75
CA MET A 38 -11.95 24.63 3.89
C MET A 38 -10.44 24.65 3.58
N LEU A 39 -10.04 24.75 2.30
CA LEU A 39 -8.63 24.84 1.93
C LEU A 39 -7.94 26.06 2.59
N ASP A 40 -6.70 25.85 3.01
CA ASP A 40 -5.79 26.92 3.42
C ASP A 40 -5.18 27.60 2.19
N GLU A 41 -4.92 26.83 1.14
CA GLU A 41 -4.37 27.29 -0.13
C GLU A 41 -4.95 26.49 -1.30
N GLU A 42 -5.25 27.16 -2.41
CA GLU A 42 -5.61 26.51 -3.68
C GLU A 42 -4.37 26.41 -4.59
N HIS A 43 -4.14 25.24 -5.16
CA HIS A 43 -3.05 24.98 -6.09
C HIS A 43 -3.52 25.07 -7.55
N PRO A 44 -2.62 25.43 -8.50
CA PRO A 44 -2.96 25.41 -9.91
C PRO A 44 -3.26 23.99 -10.40
N ARG A 45 -4.11 23.88 -11.42
CA ARG A 45 -4.42 22.59 -12.06
C ARG A 45 -3.17 21.98 -12.69
N LEU A 46 -3.04 20.67 -12.54
CA LEU A 46 -2.01 19.87 -13.21
C LEU A 46 -2.51 19.35 -14.57
N PRO A 47 -1.59 19.03 -15.50
CA PRO A 47 -1.94 18.31 -16.73
C PRO A 47 -2.61 16.97 -16.40
N GLN A 48 -3.75 16.68 -17.02
CA GLN A 48 -4.51 15.46 -16.77
C GLN A 48 -4.39 14.48 -17.94
N ASN A 49 -4.42 13.18 -17.62
CA ASN A 49 -4.48 12.13 -18.62
C ASN A 49 -5.75 12.28 -19.48
N PRO A 50 -5.67 12.26 -20.83
CA PRO A 50 -6.84 12.36 -21.70
C PRO A 50 -7.92 11.29 -21.47
N ASN A 51 -7.56 10.14 -20.89
CA ASN A 51 -8.48 9.05 -20.57
C ASN A 51 -9.10 9.16 -19.18
N ASP A 52 -8.66 10.15 -18.38
CA ASP A 52 -9.28 10.51 -17.12
C ASP A 52 -10.28 11.64 -17.36
N SER A 53 -11.53 11.38 -16.98
CA SER A 53 -12.65 12.32 -17.17
C SER A 53 -13.08 13.01 -15.88
N ASN A 54 -12.40 12.71 -14.77
CA ASN A 54 -12.64 13.40 -13.51
C ASN A 54 -12.20 14.87 -13.61
N LEU A 55 -12.70 15.71 -12.72
CA LEU A 55 -12.23 17.08 -12.59
C LEU A 55 -11.60 17.22 -11.20
N TYR A 56 -10.29 17.43 -11.17
CA TYR A 56 -9.55 17.58 -9.92
C TYR A 56 -9.40 19.03 -9.51
N TYR A 57 -9.54 19.24 -8.20
CA TYR A 57 -9.19 20.46 -7.50
C TYR A 57 -8.06 20.14 -6.54
N LEU A 58 -7.08 21.03 -6.48
CA LEU A 58 -5.83 20.79 -5.77
C LEU A 58 -5.64 21.91 -4.76
N GLY A 59 -5.09 21.57 -3.59
CA GLY A 59 -4.81 22.58 -2.57
C GLY A 59 -4.08 22.00 -1.37
N ARG A 60 -3.96 22.82 -0.34
CA ARG A 60 -3.33 22.47 0.94
C ARG A 60 -4.31 22.66 2.10
N THR A 61 -4.23 21.76 3.07
CA THR A 61 -4.87 21.90 4.38
C THR A 61 -3.89 21.44 5.45
N GLY A 62 -3.54 22.33 6.38
CA GLY A 62 -2.43 22.14 7.30
C GLY A 62 -1.13 21.87 6.53
N ASP A 63 -0.45 20.79 6.89
CA ASP A 63 0.82 20.37 6.25
C ASP A 63 0.60 19.40 5.07
N HIS A 64 -0.64 19.25 4.59
CA HIS A 64 -1.00 18.22 3.60
C HIS A 64 -1.49 18.81 2.30
N ASN A 65 -0.88 18.37 1.21
CA ASN A 65 -1.42 18.59 -0.14
C ASN A 65 -2.52 17.58 -0.42
N ILE A 66 -3.67 18.07 -0.85
CA ILE A 66 -4.88 17.28 -1.04
C ILE A 66 -5.40 17.42 -2.47
N VAL A 67 -5.83 16.29 -3.05
CA VAL A 67 -6.56 16.25 -4.32
C VAL A 67 -8.01 15.93 -4.05
N ILE A 68 -8.90 16.76 -4.59
CA ILE A 68 -10.33 16.70 -4.36
C ILE A 68 -11.03 16.48 -5.70
N THR A 69 -12.02 15.60 -5.72
CA THR A 69 -12.90 15.42 -6.88
C THR A 69 -14.35 15.26 -6.44
N CYS A 70 -15.25 15.40 -7.40
CA CYS A 70 -16.67 15.16 -7.21
C CYS A 70 -17.17 14.13 -8.23
N LEU A 71 -18.18 13.36 -7.85
CA LEU A 71 -18.87 12.49 -8.81
C LEU A 71 -19.49 13.31 -9.95
N PRO A 72 -19.60 12.74 -11.18
CA PRO A 72 -20.21 13.44 -12.30
C PRO A 72 -21.66 13.82 -12.02
N ALA A 73 -22.08 14.95 -12.57
CA ALA A 73 -23.45 15.44 -12.46
C ALA A 73 -24.48 14.36 -12.84
N GLY A 74 -25.45 14.13 -11.95
CA GLY A 74 -26.51 13.15 -12.14
C GLY A 74 -26.09 11.68 -12.03
N ARG A 75 -24.83 11.38 -11.66
CA ARG A 75 -24.31 10.01 -11.51
C ARG A 75 -23.77 9.80 -10.09
N ILE A 76 -24.70 9.58 -9.17
CA ILE A 76 -24.45 9.23 -7.76
C ILE A 76 -24.45 7.70 -7.62
N GLY A 77 -23.94 7.17 -6.51
CA GLY A 77 -23.98 5.75 -6.19
C GLY A 77 -22.63 5.04 -6.32
N LEU A 78 -22.64 3.77 -5.94
CA LEU A 78 -21.45 2.93 -5.77
C LEU A 78 -20.59 2.83 -7.03
N VAL A 79 -21.21 2.59 -8.20
CA VAL A 79 -20.50 2.44 -9.48
C VAL A 79 -19.75 3.71 -9.88
N SER A 80 -20.38 4.86 -9.66
CA SER A 80 -19.77 6.15 -9.99
C SER A 80 -18.59 6.44 -9.08
N ALA A 81 -18.76 6.18 -7.77
CA ALA A 81 -17.72 6.33 -6.76
C ALA A 81 -16.48 5.47 -7.06
N ALA A 82 -16.66 4.17 -7.35
CA ALA A 82 -15.56 3.28 -7.71
C ALA A 82 -14.77 3.79 -8.93
N ARG A 83 -15.48 4.19 -10.01
CA ARG A 83 -14.82 4.68 -11.23
C ARG A 83 -14.01 5.95 -10.96
N VAL A 84 -14.58 6.90 -10.22
CA VAL A 84 -13.92 8.17 -9.89
C VAL A 84 -12.67 7.91 -9.05
N ALA A 85 -12.79 7.09 -8.01
CA ALA A 85 -11.67 6.74 -7.13
C ALA A 85 -10.54 6.03 -7.88
N MET A 86 -10.87 5.07 -8.74
CA MET A 86 -9.86 4.34 -9.52
C MET A 86 -9.12 5.27 -10.49
N GLN A 87 -9.83 6.16 -11.18
CA GLN A 87 -9.19 7.18 -12.04
C GLN A 87 -8.31 8.14 -11.24
N MET A 88 -8.76 8.56 -10.04
CA MET A 88 -7.97 9.39 -9.13
C MET A 88 -6.67 8.70 -8.70
N GLN A 89 -6.72 7.43 -8.30
CA GLN A 89 -5.52 6.67 -7.90
C GLN A 89 -4.54 6.45 -9.06
N ILE A 90 -5.04 6.35 -10.31
CA ILE A 90 -4.19 6.27 -11.50
C ILE A 90 -3.50 7.61 -11.78
N SER A 91 -4.24 8.72 -11.68
CA SER A 91 -3.74 10.07 -11.96
C SER A 91 -2.82 10.61 -10.85
N PHE A 92 -3.01 10.14 -9.62
CA PHE A 92 -2.25 10.52 -8.43
C PHE A 92 -1.77 9.26 -7.70
N ALA A 93 -0.69 8.68 -8.21
CA ALA A 93 -0.17 7.39 -7.77
C ALA A 93 0.31 7.36 -6.30
N CYS A 94 0.57 8.54 -5.71
CA CYS A 94 1.02 8.66 -4.32
C CYS A 94 -0.12 8.76 -3.30
N ILE A 95 -1.40 8.69 -3.72
CA ILE A 95 -2.52 8.66 -2.78
C ILE A 95 -2.44 7.39 -1.93
N GLN A 96 -2.32 7.59 -0.62
CA GLN A 96 -2.33 6.52 0.38
C GLN A 96 -3.50 6.66 1.37
N LYS A 97 -4.10 7.85 1.43
CA LYS A 97 -5.10 8.23 2.44
C LYS A 97 -6.35 8.75 1.72
N GLY A 98 -7.44 8.00 1.78
CA GLY A 98 -8.73 8.43 1.21
C GLY A 98 -9.64 9.08 2.25
N LEU A 99 -10.37 10.11 1.87
CA LEU A 99 -11.53 10.62 2.62
C LEU A 99 -12.76 10.63 1.71
N MET A 100 -13.90 10.19 2.24
CA MET A 100 -15.20 10.47 1.63
C MET A 100 -15.95 11.45 2.52
N VAL A 101 -16.14 12.67 2.02
CA VAL A 101 -16.74 13.77 2.78
C VAL A 101 -18.03 14.18 2.11
N GLY A 102 -19.12 14.21 2.88
CA GLY A 102 -20.41 14.60 2.34
C GLY A 102 -21.53 14.62 3.36
N ILE A 103 -22.76 14.56 2.88
CA ILE A 103 -23.97 14.49 3.70
C ILE A 103 -24.45 13.04 3.83
N GLY A 104 -25.21 12.77 4.88
CA GLY A 104 -25.88 11.49 5.11
C GLY A 104 -27.19 11.67 5.89
N GLY A 105 -28.01 10.64 5.90
CA GLY A 105 -29.24 10.61 6.69
C GLY A 105 -28.99 9.92 8.04
N GLY A 106 -29.25 10.60 9.14
CA GLY A 106 -28.96 10.14 10.49
C GLY A 106 -29.97 9.10 10.99
N VAL A 107 -29.51 8.24 11.90
CA VAL A 107 -30.31 7.22 12.57
C VAL A 107 -30.30 7.49 14.08
N PRO A 108 -31.24 8.30 14.60
CA PRO A 108 -31.32 8.57 16.03
C PRO A 108 -31.66 7.31 16.82
N SER A 109 -31.06 7.16 18.00
CA SER A 109 -31.35 6.08 18.96
C SER A 109 -31.21 6.59 20.39
N GLU A 110 -31.59 5.78 21.38
CA GLU A 110 -31.38 6.13 22.80
C GLU A 110 -29.89 6.28 23.15
N GLN A 111 -29.01 5.51 22.51
CA GLN A 111 -27.56 5.55 22.73
C GLN A 111 -26.91 6.72 21.98
N HIS A 112 -27.45 7.07 20.81
CA HIS A 112 -26.96 8.13 19.95
C HIS A 112 -28.10 9.07 19.57
N ASP A 113 -28.28 10.14 20.35
CA ASP A 113 -29.18 11.24 20.01
C ASP A 113 -28.59 12.02 18.82
N ILE A 114 -28.68 11.47 17.60
CA ILE A 114 -28.20 12.11 16.38
C ILE A 114 -29.18 13.21 15.96
N ARG A 115 -28.66 14.39 15.63
CA ARG A 115 -29.43 15.57 15.23
C ARG A 115 -29.03 16.12 13.88
N LEU A 116 -29.91 16.90 13.25
CA LEU A 116 -29.58 17.61 12.02
C LEU A 116 -28.41 18.56 12.24
N GLY A 117 -27.42 18.50 11.36
CA GLY A 117 -26.16 19.23 11.50
C GLY A 117 -25.13 18.56 12.42
N ASP A 118 -25.38 17.38 12.98
CA ASP A 118 -24.33 16.56 13.60
C ASP A 118 -23.40 15.94 12.57
N ILE A 119 -22.29 15.37 13.06
CA ILE A 119 -21.31 14.66 12.25
C ILE A 119 -21.29 13.20 12.66
N VAL A 120 -21.34 12.30 11.67
CA VAL A 120 -21.09 10.88 11.82
C VAL A 120 -19.79 10.52 11.11
N VAL A 121 -18.91 9.80 11.80
CA VAL A 121 -17.61 9.38 11.27
C VAL A 121 -17.50 7.86 11.35
N SER A 122 -17.14 7.23 10.23
CA SER A 122 -16.98 5.78 10.18
C SER A 122 -15.88 5.32 11.13
N GLN A 123 -16.20 4.39 12.02
CA GLN A 123 -15.23 3.78 12.92
C GLN A 123 -15.49 2.28 13.04
N PRO A 124 -14.46 1.42 12.96
CA PRO A 124 -14.60 0.00 13.23
C PRO A 124 -15.30 -0.27 14.56
N THR A 125 -16.41 -0.99 14.52
CA THR A 125 -17.27 -1.30 15.66
C THR A 125 -17.91 -2.68 15.46
N GLY A 126 -17.89 -3.51 16.50
CA GLY A 126 -18.40 -4.88 16.43
C GLY A 126 -17.76 -5.69 15.30
N GLN A 127 -18.57 -6.14 14.35
CA GLN A 127 -18.16 -6.96 13.21
C GLN A 127 -17.86 -6.17 11.92
N TYR A 128 -17.98 -4.84 11.95
CA TYR A 128 -17.84 -4.00 10.75
C TYR A 128 -16.62 -3.09 10.81
N GLY A 129 -15.97 -2.89 9.66
CA GLY A 129 -14.83 -1.98 9.51
C GLY A 129 -15.19 -0.49 9.59
N GLY A 130 -16.38 -0.14 10.04
CA GLY A 130 -16.92 1.23 10.10
C GLY A 130 -17.87 1.59 8.96
N VAL A 131 -17.92 0.78 7.89
CA VAL A 131 -18.93 0.86 6.84
C VAL A 131 -19.46 -0.55 6.56
N VAL A 132 -20.75 -0.66 6.27
CA VAL A 132 -21.40 -1.89 5.84
C VAL A 132 -22.26 -1.62 4.62
N GLN A 133 -22.14 -2.44 3.57
CA GLN A 133 -23.08 -2.41 2.47
C GLN A 133 -24.37 -3.14 2.87
N TYR A 134 -25.45 -2.39 3.14
CA TYR A 134 -26.66 -2.98 3.73
C TYR A 134 -27.55 -3.69 2.70
N ASP A 135 -27.41 -3.35 1.42
CA ASP A 135 -28.23 -3.87 0.32
C ASP A 135 -27.52 -4.96 -0.52
N PHE A 136 -26.32 -5.39 -0.11
CA PHE A 136 -25.56 -6.45 -0.79
C PHE A 136 -25.78 -7.81 -0.14
N GLY A 137 -26.32 -8.75 -0.91
CA GLY A 137 -26.71 -10.04 -0.36
C GLY A 137 -27.51 -10.92 -1.32
N LYS A 138 -28.05 -11.99 -0.77
CA LYS A 138 -28.89 -12.96 -1.48
C LYS A 138 -30.33 -12.85 -1.00
N THR A 139 -31.27 -12.84 -1.92
CA THR A 139 -32.69 -12.94 -1.60
C THR A 139 -33.13 -14.40 -1.64
N HIS A 140 -33.68 -14.90 -0.54
CA HIS A 140 -34.25 -16.23 -0.39
C HIS A 140 -35.78 -16.21 -0.59
N PRO A 141 -36.42 -17.37 -0.81
CA PRO A 141 -37.89 -17.46 -0.87
C PRO A 141 -38.56 -16.81 0.34
N GLY A 142 -39.70 -16.16 0.11
CA GLY A 142 -40.42 -15.42 1.17
C GLY A 142 -39.85 -14.02 1.46
N GLY A 143 -38.91 -13.52 0.64
CA GLY A 143 -38.37 -12.17 0.77
C GLY A 143 -37.30 -12.01 1.87
N VAL A 144 -36.77 -13.13 2.38
CA VAL A 144 -35.70 -13.11 3.39
C VAL A 144 -34.40 -12.71 2.71
N PHE A 145 -33.82 -11.58 3.14
CA PHE A 145 -32.55 -11.09 2.63
C PHE A 145 -31.40 -11.52 3.53
N GLU A 146 -30.44 -12.25 2.96
CA GLU A 146 -29.18 -12.63 3.60
C GLU A 146 -28.08 -11.69 3.12
N ARG A 147 -27.63 -10.77 3.98
CA ARG A 147 -26.50 -9.89 3.68
C ARG A 147 -25.21 -10.70 3.55
N THR A 148 -24.43 -10.45 2.51
CA THR A 148 -23.11 -11.07 2.31
C THR A 148 -22.03 -10.00 2.16
N GLY A 149 -20.78 -10.44 2.04
CA GLY A 149 -19.64 -9.54 1.84
C GLY A 149 -19.13 -8.87 3.13
N SER A 150 -17.92 -8.33 3.01
CA SER A 150 -17.21 -7.59 4.05
C SER A 150 -16.44 -6.46 3.40
N LEU A 151 -16.37 -5.32 4.08
CA LEU A 151 -15.63 -4.13 3.65
C LEU A 151 -14.40 -3.94 4.54
N CYS A 152 -13.31 -3.43 3.96
CA CYS A 152 -12.10 -3.17 4.74
C CYS A 152 -12.31 -1.95 5.66
N PRO A 153 -11.59 -1.88 6.79
CA PRO A 153 -11.56 -0.68 7.60
C PRO A 153 -10.73 0.44 6.94
N PRO A 154 -10.92 1.71 7.37
CA PRO A 154 -10.04 2.82 7.02
C PRO A 154 -8.57 2.52 7.36
N PRO A 155 -7.59 3.16 6.68
CA PRO A 155 -6.17 3.06 7.04
C PRO A 155 -5.90 3.44 8.51
N ASP A 156 -4.97 2.71 9.15
CA ASP A 156 -4.66 2.89 10.57
C ASP A 156 -4.20 4.31 10.91
N VAL A 157 -3.53 5.00 9.97
CA VAL A 157 -3.11 6.40 10.15
C VAL A 157 -4.31 7.35 10.30
N LEU A 158 -5.42 7.10 9.59
CA LEU A 158 -6.65 7.88 9.74
C LEU A 158 -7.35 7.54 11.06
N LEU A 159 -7.33 6.26 11.47
CA LEU A 159 -7.89 5.83 12.76
C LEU A 159 -7.09 6.39 13.95
N ALA A 160 -5.77 6.51 13.83
CA ALA A 160 -4.93 7.19 14.82
C ALA A 160 -5.27 8.68 14.91
N ALA A 161 -5.46 9.35 13.77
CA ALA A 161 -5.89 10.75 13.73
C ALA A 161 -7.27 10.96 14.38
N LEU A 162 -8.21 10.00 14.26
CA LEU A 162 -9.48 10.05 14.99
C LEU A 162 -9.28 10.16 16.51
N ASN A 163 -8.32 9.42 17.07
CA ASN A 163 -8.02 9.52 18.50
C ASN A 163 -7.43 10.89 18.85
N GLY A 164 -6.62 11.49 17.96
CA GLY A 164 -6.16 12.87 18.10
C GLY A 164 -7.31 13.88 18.18
N VAL A 165 -8.30 13.76 17.29
CA VAL A 165 -9.51 14.59 17.32
C VAL A 165 -10.31 14.39 18.61
N LYS A 166 -10.50 13.15 19.07
CA LYS A 166 -11.20 12.87 20.34
C LYS A 166 -10.48 13.47 21.54
N VAL A 167 -9.15 13.41 21.58
CA VAL A 167 -8.34 14.07 22.62
C VAL A 167 -8.53 15.60 22.54
N SER A 168 -8.57 16.17 21.33
CA SER A 168 -8.86 17.59 21.12
C SER A 168 -10.24 17.99 21.68
N GLN A 169 -11.26 17.15 21.50
CA GLN A 169 -12.60 17.35 22.08
C GLN A 169 -12.58 17.30 23.60
N LEU A 170 -11.93 16.29 24.20
CA LEU A 170 -11.83 16.14 25.65
C LEU A 170 -11.03 17.27 26.32
N THR A 171 -10.08 17.87 25.59
CA THR A 171 -9.21 18.95 26.08
C THR A 171 -9.69 20.35 25.71
N ASN A 172 -10.89 20.49 25.13
CA ASN A 172 -11.45 21.75 24.64
C ASN A 172 -10.55 22.50 23.64
N ARG A 173 -9.79 21.76 22.81
CA ARG A 173 -8.95 22.28 21.72
C ARG A 173 -9.58 22.07 20.33
N PHE A 174 -10.76 21.47 20.29
CA PHE A 174 -11.48 21.15 19.06
C PHE A 174 -11.96 22.43 18.36
N SER A 175 -11.36 22.74 17.20
CA SER A 175 -11.50 24.05 16.54
C SER A 175 -12.64 24.15 15.53
N ILE A 176 -13.64 23.26 15.61
CA ILE A 176 -14.71 23.18 14.61
C ILE A 176 -15.50 24.49 14.46
N ALA A 177 -15.75 25.20 15.56
CA ALA A 177 -16.47 26.47 15.55
C ALA A 177 -15.72 27.53 14.73
N ALA A 178 -14.39 27.55 14.82
CA ALA A 178 -13.55 28.48 14.08
C ALA A 178 -13.55 28.15 12.58
N HIS A 179 -13.42 26.87 12.23
CA HIS A 179 -13.50 26.41 10.83
C HIS A 179 -14.85 26.77 10.20
N LEU A 180 -15.96 26.51 10.90
CA LEU A 180 -17.30 26.86 10.44
C LEU A 180 -17.49 28.38 10.31
N SER A 181 -16.98 29.18 11.25
CA SER A 181 -17.06 30.64 11.17
C SER A 181 -16.32 31.17 9.95
N SER A 182 -15.10 30.67 9.70
CA SER A 182 -14.31 31.06 8.53
C SER A 182 -14.98 30.65 7.21
N LEU A 183 -15.51 29.43 7.14
CA LEU A 183 -16.25 28.97 5.95
C LEU A 183 -17.47 29.86 5.69
N ALA A 184 -18.21 30.21 6.75
CA ALA A 184 -19.40 31.04 6.68
C ALA A 184 -19.15 32.48 6.20
N GLU A 185 -17.92 33.00 6.34
CA GLU A 185 -17.51 34.27 5.74
C GLU A 185 -17.35 34.15 4.22
N ARG A 186 -16.78 33.03 3.75
CA ARG A 186 -16.57 32.73 2.32
C ARG A 186 -17.86 32.30 1.62
N LEU A 187 -18.67 31.50 2.31
CA LEU A 187 -19.89 30.88 1.81
C LEU A 187 -21.05 31.12 2.81
N PRO A 188 -21.71 32.30 2.77
CA PRO A 188 -22.76 32.67 3.75
C PRO A 188 -23.93 31.69 3.84
N ASP A 189 -24.27 31.02 2.73
CA ASP A 189 -25.34 30.03 2.65
C ASP A 189 -25.06 28.73 3.42
N TYR A 190 -23.83 28.53 3.88
CA TYR A 190 -23.39 27.35 4.64
C TYR A 190 -23.43 27.57 6.15
N LYS A 191 -23.94 28.73 6.61
CA LYS A 191 -24.18 29.01 8.03
C LYS A 191 -25.23 28.08 8.63
N PHE A 192 -25.20 27.96 9.96
CA PHE A 192 -26.24 27.28 10.72
C PHE A 192 -27.63 27.83 10.32
N PRO A 193 -28.57 26.98 9.88
CA PRO A 193 -29.84 27.43 9.33
C PRO A 193 -30.82 27.78 10.45
N SER A 194 -30.62 28.94 11.08
CA SER A 194 -31.40 29.40 12.26
C SER A 194 -32.91 29.46 12.06
N GLN A 195 -33.35 29.60 10.81
CA GLN A 195 -34.74 29.61 10.37
C GLN A 195 -35.37 28.22 10.27
N LEU A 196 -34.56 27.15 10.29
CA LEU A 196 -35.03 25.77 10.24
C LEU A 196 -35.08 25.17 11.64
N SER A 197 -36.05 24.28 11.86
CA SER A 197 -36.16 23.47 13.06
C SER A 197 -35.55 22.09 12.85
N ASP A 198 -34.97 21.57 13.92
CA ASP A 198 -34.53 20.19 14.01
C ASP A 198 -35.68 19.33 14.57
N ASP A 199 -36.53 18.85 13.66
CA ASP A 199 -37.72 18.09 13.99
C ASP A 199 -37.54 16.61 13.63
N LEU A 200 -37.62 15.75 14.65
CA LEU A 200 -37.68 14.30 14.49
C LEU A 200 -39.13 13.86 14.74
N TYR A 201 -39.70 13.09 13.82
CA TYR A 201 -41.07 12.57 13.92
C TYR A 201 -41.07 11.11 14.36
N HIS A 202 -42.21 10.66 14.91
CA HIS A 202 -42.43 9.24 15.18
C HIS A 202 -42.32 8.42 13.88
N PRO A 203 -41.69 7.22 13.89
CA PRO A 203 -41.48 6.42 12.68
C PRO A 203 -42.75 6.10 11.88
N GLU A 204 -43.88 5.97 12.57
CA GLU A 204 -45.20 5.68 11.97
C GLU A 204 -45.85 6.91 11.32
N HIS A 205 -45.34 8.11 11.60
CA HIS A 205 -45.88 9.35 11.03
C HIS A 205 -45.31 9.56 9.62
N LEU A 206 -46.18 9.47 8.62
CA LEU A 206 -45.81 9.73 7.23
C LEU A 206 -45.98 11.21 6.87
N HIS A 207 -45.01 11.73 6.12
CA HIS A 207 -45.04 13.08 5.58
C HIS A 207 -46.30 13.30 4.74
N LYS A 208 -47.04 14.38 5.01
CA LYS A 208 -48.35 14.67 4.37
C LYS A 208 -48.23 15.29 2.96
N GLY A 209 -47.02 15.31 2.38
CA GLY A 209 -46.75 15.86 1.06
C GLY A 209 -46.31 17.33 1.06
N GLY A 210 -45.75 17.79 -0.06
CA GLY A 210 -45.11 19.11 -0.19
C GLY A 210 -43.61 19.10 0.10
N GLN A 211 -42.94 20.24 -0.10
CA GLN A 211 -41.48 20.37 0.05
C GLN A 211 -41.03 20.64 1.50
N SER A 212 -41.95 20.91 2.43
CA SER A 212 -41.66 21.24 3.82
C SER A 212 -42.60 20.53 4.79
N CYS A 213 -42.17 20.36 6.04
CA CYS A 213 -42.94 19.68 7.08
C CYS A 213 -44.02 20.57 7.76
N CYS A 214 -44.39 21.71 7.17
CA CYS A 214 -45.33 22.66 7.79
C CYS A 214 -46.72 22.04 8.07
N GLY A 215 -47.12 21.01 7.31
CA GLY A 215 -48.40 20.30 7.48
C GLY A 215 -48.37 19.07 8.39
N CYS A 216 -47.19 18.68 8.92
CA CYS A 216 -47.03 17.42 9.66
C CYS A 216 -47.47 17.50 11.14
N GLY A 217 -47.74 18.72 11.63
CA GLY A 217 -48.15 18.94 13.02
C GLY A 217 -46.99 18.83 14.00
N THR A 218 -47.11 19.52 15.14
CA THR A 218 -46.09 19.49 16.20
C THR A 218 -46.30 18.35 17.18
N GLU A 219 -47.51 17.78 17.21
CA GLU A 219 -47.93 16.70 18.09
C GLU A 219 -47.28 15.34 17.77
N ASN A 220 -46.85 15.13 16.52
CA ASN A 220 -46.21 13.89 16.08
C ASN A 220 -44.67 13.94 16.17
N ARG A 221 -44.13 15.01 16.77
CA ARG A 221 -42.69 15.19 16.96
C ARG A 221 -42.24 14.49 18.23
N ILE A 222 -41.13 13.78 18.14
CA ILE A 222 -40.45 13.20 19.30
C ILE A 222 -39.87 14.34 20.14
N ARG A 223 -40.32 14.43 21.40
CA ARG A 223 -39.76 15.38 22.37
C ARG A 223 -38.37 14.91 22.78
N ARG A 224 -37.38 15.79 22.60
CA ARG A 224 -35.98 15.55 22.97
C ARG A 224 -35.51 16.68 23.89
N GLU A 225 -34.69 16.35 24.88
CA GLU A 225 -34.13 17.33 25.80
C GLU A 225 -33.28 18.37 25.04
N PRO A 226 -33.32 19.66 25.43
CA PRO A 226 -32.43 20.66 24.85
C PRO A 226 -30.96 20.31 25.08
N ARG A 227 -30.13 20.43 24.05
CA ARG A 227 -28.67 20.35 24.21
C ARG A 227 -28.13 21.60 24.88
N SER A 228 -27.08 21.44 25.66
CA SER A 228 -26.34 22.53 26.32
C SER A 228 -25.78 23.56 25.34
N ASN A 229 -25.40 23.14 24.12
CA ASN A 229 -25.04 24.05 23.04
C ASN A 229 -25.73 23.64 21.73
N ARG A 230 -26.74 24.40 21.31
CA ARG A 230 -27.51 24.13 20.08
C ARG A 230 -26.76 24.52 18.80
N LEU A 231 -25.72 25.34 18.90
CA LEU A 231 -25.02 25.90 17.74
C LEU A 231 -23.82 25.06 17.29
N LEU A 232 -23.33 24.15 18.15
CA LEU A 232 -22.19 23.31 17.82
C LEU A 232 -22.64 21.88 17.45
N PRO A 233 -22.08 21.31 16.38
CA PRO A 233 -22.36 19.93 15.99
C PRO A 233 -21.76 18.93 16.99
N VAL A 234 -22.47 17.82 17.23
CA VAL A 234 -21.93 16.68 17.99
C VAL A 234 -21.35 15.66 17.02
N VAL A 235 -20.22 15.07 17.38
CA VAL A 235 -19.57 14.03 16.58
C VAL A 235 -19.89 12.65 17.13
N HIS A 236 -20.38 11.77 16.27
CA HIS A 236 -20.71 10.37 16.58
C HIS A 236 -19.79 9.44 15.78
N TYR A 237 -19.28 8.40 16.43
CA TYR A 237 -18.33 7.45 15.84
C TYR A 237 -18.92 6.05 15.81
N GLY A 238 -18.99 5.42 14.64
CA GLY A 238 -19.56 4.08 14.52
C GLY A 238 -19.76 3.61 13.09
N THR A 239 -20.68 2.65 12.91
CA THR A 239 -20.94 2.02 11.61
C THR A 239 -21.87 2.87 10.75
N ILE A 240 -21.49 3.08 9.49
CA ILE A 240 -22.28 3.75 8.45
C ILE A 240 -22.82 2.70 7.48
N ALA A 241 -24.11 2.78 7.14
CA ALA A 241 -24.73 1.93 6.14
C ALA A 241 -24.65 2.57 4.74
N SER A 242 -24.10 1.83 3.80
CA SER A 242 -23.92 2.23 2.41
C SER A 242 -24.76 1.39 1.46
N GLY A 243 -25.35 2.00 0.42
CA GLY A 243 -26.09 1.25 -0.61
C GLY A 243 -26.63 2.16 -1.71
N ASP A 244 -27.18 1.58 -2.78
CA ASP A 244 -27.64 2.35 -3.95
C ASP A 244 -29.07 2.89 -3.81
N ARG A 245 -29.66 2.85 -2.60
CA ARG A 245 -31.03 3.31 -2.32
C ARG A 245 -31.03 4.49 -1.36
N VAL A 246 -31.76 5.55 -1.71
CA VAL A 246 -32.09 6.62 -0.76
C VAL A 246 -33.08 6.08 0.27
N MET A 247 -32.69 6.01 1.54
CA MET A 247 -33.60 5.63 2.63
C MET A 247 -34.57 6.77 2.95
N LYS A 248 -35.88 6.50 2.84
CA LYS A 248 -36.98 7.45 3.15
C LYS A 248 -38.08 6.81 3.99
N ASP A 249 -37.77 5.71 4.66
CA ASP A 249 -38.73 4.94 5.46
C ASP A 249 -38.12 4.73 6.85
N ALA A 250 -38.71 5.36 7.86
CA ALA A 250 -38.22 5.29 9.24
C ALA A 250 -38.33 3.88 9.83
N ILE A 251 -39.36 3.11 9.45
CA ILE A 251 -39.57 1.75 9.97
C ILE A 251 -38.50 0.82 9.39
N GLU A 252 -38.27 0.88 8.07
CA GLU A 252 -37.23 0.08 7.43
C GLU A 252 -35.83 0.53 7.87
N ARG A 253 -35.60 1.83 8.04
CA ARG A 253 -34.37 2.41 8.62
C ARG A 253 -34.08 1.79 9.99
N ASP A 254 -35.05 1.79 10.89
CA ASP A 254 -34.88 1.30 12.27
C ASP A 254 -34.66 -0.20 12.29
N LYS A 255 -35.38 -0.95 11.46
CA LYS A 255 -35.20 -2.40 11.30
C LYS A 255 -33.80 -2.75 10.78
N ILE A 256 -33.31 -2.07 9.75
CA ILE A 256 -31.96 -2.27 9.23
C ILE A 256 -30.93 -1.93 10.30
N SER A 257 -31.10 -0.80 10.98
CA SER A 257 -30.20 -0.38 12.06
C SER A 257 -30.09 -1.42 13.16
N GLN A 258 -31.22 -1.93 13.66
CA GLN A 258 -31.25 -2.99 14.66
C GLN A 258 -30.57 -4.27 14.17
N SER A 259 -30.82 -4.68 12.92
CA SER A 259 -30.23 -5.89 12.34
C SER A 259 -28.70 -5.81 12.17
N LEU A 260 -28.17 -4.60 12.06
CA LEU A 260 -26.75 -4.30 11.88
C LEU A 260 -26.08 -3.80 13.18
N GLY A 261 -26.72 -3.97 14.33
CA GLY A 261 -26.13 -3.62 15.64
C GLY A 261 -26.05 -2.12 15.93
N GLY A 262 -26.92 -1.31 15.33
CA GLY A 262 -27.04 0.12 15.58
C GLY A 262 -26.14 0.97 14.67
N ILE A 263 -26.47 1.04 13.37
CA ILE A 263 -25.81 1.99 12.45
C ILE A 263 -26.17 3.43 12.81
N LEU A 264 -25.31 4.38 12.44
CA LEU A 264 -25.48 5.79 12.78
C LEU A 264 -26.04 6.65 11.64
N CYS A 265 -25.75 6.29 10.39
CA CYS A 265 -26.33 6.98 9.23
C CYS A 265 -26.39 6.10 7.98
N PHE A 266 -27.22 6.50 7.03
CA PHE A 266 -27.27 6.01 5.66
C PHE A 266 -26.58 6.98 4.69
N GLU A 267 -25.83 6.44 3.75
CA GLU A 267 -25.26 7.15 2.59
C GLU A 267 -25.15 6.20 1.39
N MET A 268 -24.66 6.67 0.23
CA MET A 268 -24.84 5.95 -1.05
C MET A 268 -23.56 5.61 -1.83
N GLU A 269 -22.37 5.89 -1.32
CA GLU A 269 -21.14 5.77 -2.12
C GLU A 269 -20.03 4.96 -1.45
N ALA A 270 -19.92 5.02 -0.13
CA ALA A 270 -18.72 4.60 0.57
C ALA A 270 -18.38 3.11 0.39
N ALA A 271 -19.36 2.21 0.29
CA ALA A 271 -19.07 0.78 0.15
C ALA A 271 -18.18 0.44 -1.06
N ALA A 272 -18.30 1.20 -2.14
CA ALA A 272 -17.47 1.04 -3.33
C ALA A 272 -16.03 1.52 -3.13
N LEU A 273 -15.80 2.40 -2.17
CA LEU A 273 -14.48 2.99 -1.88
C LEU A 273 -13.70 2.18 -0.85
N MET A 274 -14.39 1.50 0.07
CA MET A 274 -13.74 0.84 1.20
C MET A 274 -12.83 -0.34 0.79
N ILE A 275 -12.97 -0.89 -0.43
CA ILE A 275 -12.16 -2.01 -0.90
C ILE A 275 -10.77 -1.53 -1.34
N ASP A 276 -10.70 -0.72 -2.40
CA ASP A 276 -9.43 -0.34 -3.05
C ASP A 276 -8.95 1.07 -2.69
N PHE A 277 -9.87 2.03 -2.52
CA PHE A 277 -9.52 3.42 -2.17
C PHE A 277 -9.22 3.58 -0.68
N ARG A 278 -9.81 2.72 0.16
CA ARG A 278 -9.69 2.66 1.63
C ARG A 278 -9.73 4.06 2.25
N CYS A 279 -10.94 4.56 2.45
CA CYS A 279 -11.16 5.89 3.00
C CYS A 279 -11.73 5.90 4.42
N LEU A 280 -11.58 7.03 5.11
CA LEU A 280 -12.45 7.37 6.23
C LEU A 280 -13.68 8.15 5.71
N VAL A 281 -14.86 7.75 6.16
CA VAL A 281 -16.13 8.37 5.73
C VAL A 281 -16.60 9.36 6.80
N ILE A 282 -16.89 10.58 6.38
CA ILE A 282 -17.34 11.69 7.23
C ILE A 282 -18.64 12.23 6.65
N ARG A 283 -19.73 12.10 7.40
CA ARG A 283 -21.08 12.52 6.99
C ARG A 283 -21.63 13.57 7.92
N GLY A 284 -22.01 14.72 7.37
CA GLY A 284 -22.87 15.68 8.05
C GLY A 284 -24.33 15.26 7.91
N ILE A 285 -25.10 15.34 8.98
CA ILE A 285 -26.48 14.83 8.98
C ILE A 285 -27.43 15.87 8.39
N SER A 286 -28.03 15.56 7.23
CA SER A 286 -28.95 16.44 6.50
C SER A 286 -30.42 16.10 6.67
N ASP A 287 -30.73 14.85 7.04
CA ASP A 287 -32.08 14.34 7.24
C ASP A 287 -32.04 13.12 8.18
N TYR A 288 -33.19 12.51 8.45
CA TYR A 288 -33.31 11.34 9.32
C TYR A 288 -33.57 10.03 8.58
N SER A 289 -33.28 9.96 7.27
CA SER A 289 -33.57 8.77 6.45
C SER A 289 -35.03 8.32 6.54
N ASP A 290 -35.94 9.28 6.61
CA ASP A 290 -37.38 9.06 6.75
C ASP A 290 -38.17 9.81 5.66
N SER A 291 -39.49 9.72 5.76
CA SER A 291 -40.39 10.34 4.78
C SER A 291 -40.36 11.88 4.81
N HIS A 292 -39.79 12.50 5.86
CA HIS A 292 -39.69 13.95 6.05
C HIS A 292 -38.40 14.55 5.48
N LYS A 293 -37.54 13.72 4.86
CA LYS A 293 -36.32 14.15 4.18
C LYS A 293 -36.59 15.36 3.27
N ASN A 294 -35.85 16.43 3.51
CA ASN A 294 -35.83 17.66 2.72
C ASN A 294 -34.40 18.19 2.59
N ASP A 295 -34.21 19.20 1.74
CA ASP A 295 -32.87 19.65 1.36
C ASP A 295 -32.37 20.88 2.15
N GLY A 296 -33.16 21.37 3.12
CA GLY A 296 -32.87 22.62 3.84
C GLY A 296 -31.58 22.60 4.64
N TRP A 297 -31.18 21.42 5.14
CA TRP A 297 -29.99 21.25 5.98
C TRP A 297 -28.73 20.88 5.19
N GLN A 298 -28.82 20.55 3.90
CA GLN A 298 -27.71 19.94 3.17
C GLN A 298 -26.45 20.82 3.13
N LYS A 299 -26.58 22.13 2.94
CA LYS A 299 -25.42 23.05 2.92
C LYS A 299 -24.70 23.08 4.27
N TYR A 300 -25.44 23.22 5.37
CA TYR A 300 -24.83 23.21 6.71
C TYR A 300 -24.28 21.82 7.07
N ALA A 301 -24.95 20.75 6.70
CA ALA A 301 -24.45 19.38 6.86
C ALA A 301 -23.12 19.17 6.11
N ALA A 302 -23.02 19.64 4.86
CA ALA A 302 -21.77 19.63 4.11
C ALA A 302 -20.67 20.47 4.80
N ALA A 303 -21.03 21.63 5.35
CA ALA A 303 -20.11 22.50 6.08
C ALA A 303 -19.50 21.81 7.30
N VAL A 304 -20.31 21.16 8.15
CA VAL A 304 -19.82 20.48 9.36
C VAL A 304 -18.96 19.27 9.02
N ALA A 305 -19.29 18.53 7.95
CA ALA A 305 -18.49 17.41 7.46
C ALA A 305 -17.10 17.88 6.96
N ALA A 306 -17.08 18.94 6.15
CA ALA A 306 -15.84 19.54 5.66
C ALA A 306 -15.00 20.15 6.79
N ALA A 307 -15.63 20.80 7.77
CA ALA A 307 -14.94 21.34 8.94
C ALA A 307 -14.28 20.24 9.77
N TYR A 308 -14.98 19.12 9.96
CA TYR A 308 -14.42 17.95 10.63
C TYR A 308 -13.27 17.33 9.83
N ALA A 309 -13.39 17.23 8.50
CA ALA A 309 -12.31 16.73 7.65
C ALA A 309 -11.05 17.60 7.79
N LYS A 310 -11.19 18.93 7.78
CA LYS A 310 -10.07 19.85 8.05
C LYS A 310 -9.45 19.62 9.42
N GLU A 311 -10.27 19.53 10.46
CA GLU A 311 -9.77 19.26 11.81
C GLU A 311 -9.00 17.93 11.86
N LEU A 312 -9.53 16.87 11.26
CA LEU A 312 -8.87 15.55 11.19
C LEU A 312 -7.49 15.64 10.52
N LEU A 313 -7.38 16.37 9.40
CA LEU A 313 -6.12 16.52 8.67
C LEU A 313 -5.05 17.22 9.52
N ASN A 314 -5.43 18.13 10.41
CA ASN A 314 -4.50 18.79 11.35
C ASN A 314 -3.92 17.83 12.42
N HIS A 315 -4.53 16.66 12.62
CA HIS A 315 -4.01 15.61 13.52
C HIS A 315 -3.19 14.55 12.79
N LEU A 316 -3.05 14.63 11.46
CA LEU A 316 -2.17 13.74 10.72
C LEU A 316 -0.71 14.20 10.83
N PRO A 317 0.25 13.27 10.99
CA PRO A 317 1.67 13.62 11.00
C PRO A 317 2.04 14.28 9.67
N PRO A 318 2.90 15.32 9.66
CA PRO A 318 3.28 16.03 8.43
C PRO A 318 3.76 15.06 7.35
N ALA A 319 3.42 15.36 6.09
CA ALA A 319 3.93 14.59 4.96
C ALA A 319 5.47 14.61 5.00
N GLN A 320 6.10 13.44 5.09
CA GLN A 320 7.55 13.38 4.90
C GLN A 320 7.82 13.64 3.43
N PRO A 321 8.76 14.53 3.06
CA PRO A 321 9.15 14.68 1.67
C PRO A 321 9.66 13.33 1.18
N THR A 322 8.87 12.69 0.33
CA THR A 322 9.20 11.43 -0.31
C THR A 322 10.41 11.69 -1.21
N LEU A 323 11.62 11.38 -0.71
CA LEU A 323 12.85 11.27 -1.52
C LEU A 323 12.78 10.14 -2.57
N LEU A 324 11.59 9.61 -2.87
CA LEU A 324 11.35 8.41 -3.65
C LEU A 324 10.89 8.63 -5.09
N HIS A 325 10.67 9.86 -5.57
CA HIS A 325 10.28 10.10 -6.96
C HIS A 325 11.10 11.21 -7.64
N ARG A 326 12.35 10.88 -8.00
CA ARG A 326 13.05 11.50 -9.14
C ARG A 326 13.73 10.40 -9.96
N ILE A 327 12.95 9.71 -10.78
CA ILE A 327 13.50 8.98 -11.92
C ILE A 327 13.76 10.04 -13.02
N PRO A 328 14.99 10.18 -13.57
CA PRO A 328 15.27 11.16 -14.61
C PRO A 328 14.42 10.94 -15.88
N ARG A 329 13.93 12.05 -16.46
CA ARG A 329 13.03 12.15 -17.63
C ARG A 329 13.69 11.82 -18.98
N ASP A 330 14.52 10.80 -19.06
CA ASP A 330 15.20 10.43 -20.33
C ASP A 330 14.64 9.15 -21.00
N ALA A 331 13.52 8.61 -20.52
CA ALA A 331 12.95 7.34 -21.01
C ALA A 331 11.77 7.48 -21.99
N ASP A 332 11.45 8.68 -22.49
CA ASP A 332 10.28 8.88 -23.36
C ASP A 332 10.44 8.30 -24.79
N SER A 333 11.65 7.91 -25.20
CA SER A 333 11.87 7.33 -26.54
C SER A 333 11.65 5.80 -26.63
N GLU A 334 11.66 5.08 -25.50
CA GLU A 334 11.41 3.64 -25.47
C GLU A 334 9.92 3.29 -25.35
N TYR A 335 9.10 4.19 -24.80
CA TYR A 335 7.66 3.96 -24.60
C TYR A 335 6.88 3.75 -25.90
N GLN A 336 7.33 4.31 -27.03
CA GLN A 336 6.65 4.12 -28.31
C GLN A 336 6.98 2.79 -29.01
N LYS A 337 8.08 2.10 -28.65
CA LYS A 337 8.44 0.79 -29.22
C LYS A 337 7.74 -0.38 -28.53
N LEU A 338 7.21 -0.19 -27.33
CA LEU A 338 6.63 -1.28 -26.50
C LEU A 338 5.24 -1.75 -26.95
N ASN A 339 4.53 -1.01 -27.80
CA ASN A 339 3.13 -1.30 -28.18
C ASN A 339 2.91 -2.44 -29.19
N ARG A 340 3.96 -3.13 -29.65
CA ARG A 340 3.82 -4.40 -30.40
C ARG A 340 4.25 -5.63 -29.60
N THR A 341 4.98 -5.45 -28.52
CA THR A 341 5.51 -6.51 -27.65
C THR A 341 4.53 -6.90 -26.54
N THR A 342 3.62 -5.99 -26.18
CA THR A 342 2.72 -6.09 -25.02
C THR A 342 1.63 -7.16 -25.15
N ASP A 343 1.07 -7.42 -26.32
CA ASP A 343 -0.05 -8.37 -26.45
C ASP A 343 0.40 -9.82 -26.15
N GLN A 344 1.59 -10.20 -26.61
CA GLN A 344 2.17 -11.50 -26.33
C GLN A 344 2.66 -11.60 -24.88
N GLU A 345 3.15 -10.50 -24.31
CA GLU A 345 3.55 -10.43 -22.91
C GLU A 345 2.36 -10.49 -21.94
N ILE A 346 1.22 -9.88 -22.29
CA ILE A 346 -0.05 -9.95 -21.53
C ILE A 346 -0.64 -11.36 -21.61
N LEU A 347 -0.62 -12.00 -22.79
CA LEU A 347 -1.06 -13.38 -22.95
C LEU A 347 -0.14 -14.36 -22.21
N ASN A 348 1.17 -14.13 -22.25
CA ASN A 348 2.16 -14.87 -21.46
C ASN A 348 2.10 -14.52 -19.96
N TRP A 349 1.54 -13.36 -19.58
CA TRP A 349 1.32 -12.89 -18.20
C TRP A 349 0.15 -13.63 -17.55
N LEU A 350 -0.97 -13.78 -18.27
CA LEU A 350 -2.18 -14.47 -17.80
C LEU A 350 -2.02 -16.01 -17.73
N SER A 351 -1.15 -16.62 -18.55
CA SER A 351 -0.90 -18.08 -18.53
C SER A 351 0.42 -18.47 -19.18
N SER A 352 1.12 -19.43 -18.56
CA SER A 352 2.26 -20.14 -19.15
C SER A 352 1.88 -21.17 -20.21
N SER A 353 0.60 -21.58 -20.23
CA SER A 353 0.06 -22.46 -21.28
C SER A 353 -0.01 -21.71 -22.60
N ARG A 354 0.48 -22.33 -23.69
CA ARG A 354 0.39 -21.80 -25.05
C ARG A 354 -1.08 -21.77 -25.51
N VAL A 355 -1.86 -20.79 -25.08
CA VAL A 355 -3.29 -20.64 -25.45
C VAL A 355 -3.45 -20.58 -26.98
N ALA A 356 -2.51 -19.92 -27.67
CA ALA A 356 -2.40 -19.92 -29.12
C ALA A 356 -2.25 -21.33 -29.71
N MET A 357 -1.52 -22.24 -29.05
CA MET A 357 -1.36 -23.63 -29.53
C MET A 357 -2.68 -24.39 -29.49
N ILE A 358 -3.53 -24.18 -28.47
CA ILE A 358 -4.85 -24.83 -28.41
C ILE A 358 -5.76 -24.30 -29.52
N GLN A 359 -5.75 -22.98 -29.76
CA GLN A 359 -6.46 -22.38 -30.88
C GLN A 359 -5.95 -22.92 -32.22
N ASP A 360 -4.63 -23.00 -32.42
CA ASP A 360 -4.00 -23.50 -33.64
C ASP A 360 -4.32 -24.97 -33.88
N MET A 361 -4.21 -25.83 -32.85
CA MET A 361 -4.58 -27.25 -32.92
C MET A 361 -6.06 -27.40 -33.25
N THR A 362 -6.94 -26.72 -32.50
CA THR A 362 -8.39 -26.80 -32.72
C THR A 362 -8.77 -26.29 -34.12
N ARG A 363 -8.10 -25.25 -34.63
CA ARG A 363 -8.30 -24.71 -35.97
C ARG A 363 -7.80 -25.68 -37.06
N ASN A 364 -6.66 -26.33 -36.84
CA ASN A 364 -6.06 -27.26 -37.80
C ASN A 364 -6.82 -28.60 -37.86
N ASP A 365 -7.36 -29.06 -36.73
CA ASP A 365 -8.17 -30.29 -36.64
C ASP A 365 -9.63 -30.07 -37.07
N ARG A 366 -10.04 -28.80 -37.22
CA ARG A 366 -11.39 -28.45 -37.70
C ARG A 366 -11.55 -28.78 -39.17
N VAL A 367 -12.50 -29.67 -39.48
CA VAL A 367 -12.92 -29.96 -40.86
C VAL A 367 -13.35 -28.66 -41.55
N LYS A 368 -12.84 -28.44 -42.77
CA LYS A 368 -13.11 -27.23 -43.58
C LYS A 368 -14.62 -26.93 -43.65
N ASN A 369 -14.99 -25.67 -43.50
CA ASN A 369 -16.37 -25.14 -43.46
C ASN A 369 -17.22 -25.54 -42.23
N SER A 370 -16.65 -26.26 -41.26
CA SER A 370 -17.35 -26.54 -40.01
C SER A 370 -17.58 -25.25 -39.21
N GLY A 371 -18.81 -25.03 -38.77
CA GLY A 371 -19.20 -23.84 -38.00
C GLY A 371 -19.52 -22.60 -38.85
N GLU A 372 -19.48 -22.68 -40.19
CA GLU A 372 -19.81 -21.54 -41.07
C GLU A 372 -21.25 -21.06 -40.86
N TRP A 373 -22.17 -22.01 -40.66
CA TRP A 373 -23.58 -21.72 -40.39
C TRP A 373 -23.77 -20.79 -39.18
N LEU A 374 -22.87 -20.84 -38.18
CA LEU A 374 -22.94 -20.01 -36.98
C LEU A 374 -22.73 -18.53 -37.31
N LEU A 375 -21.86 -18.21 -38.27
CA LEU A 375 -21.59 -16.83 -38.70
C LEU A 375 -22.78 -16.23 -39.47
N HIS A 376 -23.68 -17.09 -39.96
CA HIS A 376 -24.90 -16.68 -40.66
C HIS A 376 -26.13 -16.63 -39.75
N ASP A 377 -26.05 -17.25 -38.56
CA ASP A 377 -27.10 -17.28 -37.54
C ASP A 377 -27.41 -15.86 -37.05
N SER A 378 -28.70 -15.54 -36.91
CA SER A 378 -29.14 -14.22 -36.46
C SER A 378 -28.63 -13.91 -35.05
N ARG A 379 -28.56 -14.90 -34.15
CA ARG A 379 -28.10 -14.72 -32.77
C ARG A 379 -26.62 -14.30 -32.71
N TYR A 380 -25.79 -14.84 -33.60
CA TYR A 380 -24.39 -14.45 -33.70
C TYR A 380 -24.25 -13.02 -34.25
N LYS A 381 -25.02 -12.68 -35.30
CA LYS A 381 -25.02 -11.33 -35.88
C LYS A 381 -25.49 -10.28 -34.86
N ASP A 382 -26.58 -10.56 -34.15
CA ASP A 382 -27.12 -9.66 -33.14
C ASP A 382 -26.12 -9.42 -32.01
N TRP A 383 -25.48 -10.49 -31.52
CA TRP A 383 -24.39 -10.40 -30.53
C TRP A 383 -23.19 -9.60 -31.06
N PHE A 384 -22.79 -9.84 -32.30
CA PHE A 384 -21.65 -9.15 -32.92
C PHE A 384 -21.86 -7.63 -33.00
N TYR A 385 -23.07 -7.18 -33.36
CA TYR A 385 -23.37 -5.74 -33.47
C TYR A 385 -23.76 -5.07 -32.15
N SER A 386 -24.39 -5.81 -31.22
CA SER A 386 -24.98 -5.23 -30.01
C SER A 386 -24.11 -5.41 -28.75
N GLY A 387 -23.08 -6.27 -28.82
CA GLY A 387 -22.27 -6.67 -27.66
C GLY A 387 -23.02 -7.60 -26.70
N GLY A 388 -22.37 -7.97 -25.59
CA GLY A 388 -22.94 -8.85 -24.56
C GLY A 388 -22.36 -10.27 -24.56
N LEU A 389 -23.11 -11.25 -24.04
CA LEU A 389 -22.67 -12.64 -23.87
C LEU A 389 -23.41 -13.57 -24.85
N ILE A 390 -22.65 -14.41 -25.57
CA ILE A 390 -23.20 -15.52 -26.36
C ILE A 390 -22.81 -16.85 -25.71
N TRP A 391 -23.78 -17.74 -25.51
CA TRP A 391 -23.54 -19.04 -24.89
C TRP A 391 -23.67 -20.19 -25.90
N LEU A 392 -22.60 -20.98 -26.05
CA LEU A 392 -22.60 -22.21 -26.84
C LEU A 392 -22.85 -23.42 -25.94
N HIS A 393 -24.09 -23.91 -25.91
CA HIS A 393 -24.48 -25.08 -25.11
C HIS A 393 -24.26 -26.40 -25.87
N GLY A 394 -23.90 -27.47 -25.15
CA GLY A 394 -23.82 -28.83 -25.70
C GLY A 394 -23.07 -29.80 -24.80
N THR A 395 -23.22 -31.10 -25.03
CA THR A 395 -22.56 -32.16 -24.25
C THR A 395 -21.03 -32.17 -24.47
N PRO A 396 -20.23 -32.74 -23.55
CA PRO A 396 -18.80 -32.94 -23.78
C PRO A 396 -18.53 -33.64 -25.13
N GLY A 397 -17.51 -33.18 -25.87
CA GLY A 397 -17.17 -33.74 -27.19
C GLY A 397 -18.03 -33.27 -28.38
N CYS A 398 -19.11 -32.50 -28.18
CA CYS A 398 -20.02 -32.11 -29.27
C CYS A 398 -19.51 -30.97 -30.18
N GLY A 399 -18.23 -30.59 -30.10
CA GLY A 399 -17.63 -29.56 -30.98
C GLY A 399 -17.70 -28.10 -30.49
N LYS A 400 -18.00 -27.83 -29.21
CA LYS A 400 -18.02 -26.44 -28.66
C LYS A 400 -16.71 -25.68 -28.87
N SER A 401 -15.56 -26.31 -28.61
CA SER A 401 -14.24 -25.70 -28.80
C SER A 401 -13.97 -25.39 -30.28
N VAL A 402 -14.48 -26.24 -31.17
CA VAL A 402 -14.37 -26.07 -32.64
C VAL A 402 -15.17 -24.85 -33.10
N LEU A 403 -16.39 -24.67 -32.58
CA LEU A 403 -17.21 -23.48 -32.83
C LEU A 403 -16.57 -22.21 -32.24
N SER A 404 -16.04 -22.29 -31.02
CA SER A 404 -15.34 -21.17 -30.38
C SER A 404 -14.11 -20.73 -31.18
N SER A 405 -13.34 -21.70 -31.69
CA SER A 405 -12.21 -21.45 -32.60
C SER A 405 -12.65 -20.74 -33.89
N LYS A 406 -13.84 -21.06 -34.43
CA LYS A 406 -14.39 -20.41 -35.63
C LYS A 406 -14.82 -18.97 -35.38
N ILE A 407 -15.36 -18.67 -34.20
CA ILE A 407 -15.66 -17.31 -33.78
C ILE A 407 -14.37 -16.49 -33.65
N ILE A 408 -13.34 -17.04 -32.99
CA ILE A 408 -12.06 -16.37 -32.80
C ILE A 408 -11.44 -16.01 -34.16
N ASP A 409 -11.45 -16.93 -35.13
CA ASP A 409 -10.93 -16.66 -36.48
C ASP A 409 -11.72 -15.54 -37.20
N ASP A 410 -13.06 -15.56 -37.13
CA ASP A 410 -13.91 -14.53 -37.74
C ASP A 410 -13.66 -13.14 -37.14
N LEU A 411 -13.57 -13.04 -35.80
CA LEU A 411 -13.25 -11.79 -35.11
C LEU A 411 -11.85 -11.30 -35.45
N THR A 412 -10.87 -12.20 -35.44
CA THR A 412 -9.47 -11.86 -35.71
C THR A 412 -9.32 -11.34 -37.14
N GLU A 413 -9.99 -11.95 -38.12
CA GLU A 413 -9.91 -11.52 -39.52
C GLU A 413 -10.65 -10.20 -39.75
N ARG A 414 -11.85 -10.01 -39.17
CA ARG A 414 -12.62 -8.75 -39.31
C ARG A 414 -11.93 -7.55 -38.69
N TYR A 415 -11.26 -7.74 -37.56
CA TYR A 415 -10.60 -6.64 -36.83
C TYR A 415 -9.11 -6.50 -37.13
N LYS A 416 -8.56 -7.34 -38.03
CA LYS A 416 -7.14 -7.35 -38.41
C LYS A 416 -6.60 -6.00 -38.89
N SER A 417 -7.44 -5.21 -39.55
CA SER A 417 -7.09 -3.90 -40.14
C SER A 417 -7.32 -2.71 -39.19
N TYR A 418 -7.93 -2.93 -38.01
CA TYR A 418 -8.29 -1.85 -37.09
C TYR A 418 -7.28 -1.74 -35.94
N SER A 419 -6.48 -0.66 -35.92
CA SER A 419 -5.40 -0.46 -34.93
C SER A 419 -5.88 -0.41 -33.47
N ASN A 420 -7.14 -0.04 -33.25
CA ASN A 420 -7.73 0.22 -31.92
C ASN A 420 -8.53 -0.98 -31.37
N PHE A 421 -8.60 -2.09 -32.10
CA PHE A 421 -9.33 -3.28 -31.67
C PHE A 421 -8.35 -4.44 -31.44
N ARG A 422 -8.60 -5.22 -30.40
CA ARG A 422 -7.84 -6.42 -30.04
C ARG A 422 -8.80 -7.54 -29.68
N VAL A 423 -8.53 -8.74 -30.19
CA VAL A 423 -9.29 -9.94 -29.87
C VAL A 423 -8.53 -10.72 -28.82
N VAL A 424 -9.17 -10.98 -27.68
CA VAL A 424 -8.61 -11.77 -26.57
C VAL A 424 -9.45 -13.02 -26.40
N TYR A 425 -8.81 -14.18 -26.27
CA TYR A 425 -9.49 -15.47 -26.10
C TYR A 425 -8.75 -16.37 -25.11
N TRP A 426 -9.48 -17.30 -24.50
CA TRP A 426 -8.97 -18.21 -23.47
C TRP A 426 -9.61 -19.60 -23.52
N TYR A 427 -8.81 -20.64 -23.23
CA TYR A 427 -9.28 -22.01 -23.06
C TYR A 427 -8.99 -22.48 -21.62
N PHE A 428 -10.01 -22.88 -20.88
CA PHE A 428 -9.89 -23.43 -19.53
C PHE A 428 -9.66 -24.95 -19.62
N LEU A 429 -8.53 -25.46 -19.12
CA LEU A 429 -8.24 -26.90 -18.99
C LEU A 429 -8.36 -27.35 -17.53
N GLU A 430 -8.56 -28.65 -17.33
CA GLU A 430 -8.94 -29.28 -16.05
C GLU A 430 -7.86 -29.29 -14.96
N ASP A 431 -6.62 -28.83 -15.21
CA ASP A 431 -5.52 -28.85 -14.22
C ASP A 431 -5.11 -27.42 -13.77
N PRO A 432 -5.57 -26.94 -12.59
CA PRO A 432 -5.28 -25.60 -12.07
C PRO A 432 -3.79 -25.34 -11.81
N SER A 433 -3.00 -26.39 -11.60
CA SER A 433 -1.57 -26.27 -11.25
C SER A 433 -0.71 -25.72 -12.38
N LYS A 434 -1.20 -25.79 -13.63
CA LYS A 434 -0.52 -25.24 -14.83
C LYS A 434 -0.76 -23.75 -15.06
N TYR A 435 -1.61 -23.11 -14.24
CA TYR A 435 -2.01 -21.70 -14.39
C TYR A 435 -1.49 -20.80 -13.27
N ILE A 436 -1.08 -21.37 -12.14
CA ILE A 436 -0.69 -20.62 -10.94
C ILE A 436 0.83 -20.41 -10.95
N CYS A 437 1.27 -19.25 -11.43
CA CYS A 437 2.67 -18.84 -11.33
C CYS A 437 2.94 -18.23 -9.95
N LEU A 438 3.37 -19.08 -9.00
CA LEU A 438 3.69 -18.67 -7.63
C LEU A 438 4.66 -17.49 -7.55
N SER A 439 5.67 -17.42 -8.43
CA SER A 439 6.63 -16.32 -8.44
C SER A 439 5.98 -14.99 -8.80
N ARG A 440 4.97 -14.99 -9.69
CA ARG A 440 4.22 -13.79 -10.06
C ARG A 440 3.21 -13.39 -9.00
N ILE A 441 2.54 -14.36 -8.36
CA ILE A 441 1.67 -14.08 -7.21
C ILE A 441 2.47 -13.43 -6.08
N VAL A 442 3.64 -13.99 -5.78
CA VAL A 442 4.57 -13.45 -4.80
C VAL A 442 5.07 -12.06 -5.17
N ARG A 443 5.24 -11.70 -6.46
CA ARG A 443 5.58 -10.31 -6.86
C ARG A 443 4.44 -9.32 -6.63
N CYS A 444 3.19 -9.78 -6.68
CA CYS A 444 2.02 -8.90 -6.66
C CYS A 444 1.28 -8.89 -5.31
N ILE A 445 1.52 -9.88 -4.44
CA ILE A 445 0.94 -9.91 -3.09
C ILE A 445 1.55 -8.79 -2.27
N GLN A 446 0.69 -7.88 -1.81
CA GLN A 446 1.04 -6.74 -0.94
C GLN A 446 0.05 -6.57 0.22
N VAL A 447 -1.13 -7.21 0.16
CA VAL A 447 -2.20 -7.08 1.15
C VAL A 447 -2.63 -8.48 1.60
N ASN A 448 -2.86 -8.66 2.90
CA ASN A 448 -3.22 -9.96 3.50
C ASN A 448 -2.23 -11.08 3.12
N VAL A 449 -0.94 -10.76 3.09
CA VAL A 449 0.17 -11.61 2.64
C VAL A 449 0.12 -12.98 3.32
N ALA A 450 0.06 -12.99 4.65
CA ALA A 450 0.06 -14.21 5.42
C ALA A 450 -1.14 -15.12 5.11
N GLU A 451 -2.36 -14.57 5.08
CA GLU A 451 -3.56 -15.36 4.85
C GLU A 451 -3.65 -15.86 3.40
N THR A 452 -3.22 -15.03 2.45
CA THR A 452 -3.18 -15.42 1.03
C THR A 452 -2.18 -16.54 0.80
N LEU A 453 -0.98 -16.46 1.39
CA LEU A 453 0.01 -17.54 1.32
C LEU A 453 -0.49 -18.82 2.00
N ARG A 454 -1.17 -18.73 3.15
CA ARG A 454 -1.77 -19.89 3.82
C ARG A 454 -2.81 -20.57 2.94
N VAL A 455 -3.72 -19.82 2.32
CA VAL A 455 -4.74 -20.39 1.44
C VAL A 455 -4.12 -21.06 0.21
N LEU A 456 -3.08 -20.45 -0.36
CA LEU A 456 -2.42 -20.96 -1.56
C LEU A 456 -1.56 -22.20 -1.30
N LEU A 457 -0.78 -22.18 -0.21
CA LEU A 457 0.24 -23.20 0.06
C LEU A 457 -0.27 -24.34 0.94
N ARG A 458 -1.32 -24.16 1.76
CA ARG A 458 -1.90 -25.26 2.58
C ARG A 458 -2.78 -26.22 1.80
N LYS A 459 -3.24 -25.87 0.60
CA LYS A 459 -4.17 -26.69 -0.20
C LYS A 459 -3.50 -27.63 -1.23
N GLY A 460 -2.17 -27.75 -1.22
CA GLY A 460 -1.42 -28.63 -2.13
C GLY A 460 -0.28 -29.39 -1.44
N PRO A 461 0.40 -30.32 -2.13
CA PRO A 461 1.63 -30.94 -1.63
C PRO A 461 2.71 -29.86 -1.41
N ARG A 462 3.58 -30.05 -0.41
CA ARG A 462 4.71 -29.16 -0.14
C ARG A 462 5.48 -28.87 -1.43
N GLN A 463 5.51 -27.62 -1.84
CA GLN A 463 6.28 -27.19 -3.01
C GLN A 463 7.64 -26.66 -2.56
N ALA A 464 8.69 -27.12 -3.24
CA ALA A 464 9.98 -26.47 -3.15
C ALA A 464 9.88 -25.09 -3.82
N ILE A 465 10.37 -24.05 -3.13
CA ILE A 465 10.37 -22.70 -3.70
C ILE A 465 11.42 -22.64 -4.81
N SER A 466 11.00 -22.31 -6.04
CA SER A 466 11.93 -22.16 -7.16
C SER A 466 12.78 -20.89 -7.02
N LYS A 467 13.91 -20.84 -7.74
CA LYS A 467 14.82 -19.67 -7.76
C LYS A 467 14.09 -18.38 -8.14
N GLU A 468 13.12 -18.47 -9.05
CA GLU A 468 12.33 -17.33 -9.52
C GLU A 468 11.37 -16.80 -8.44
N VAL A 469 10.79 -17.69 -7.64
CA VAL A 469 9.94 -17.31 -6.51
C VAL A 469 10.81 -16.66 -5.43
N MET A 470 11.99 -17.22 -5.14
CA MET A 470 12.93 -16.63 -4.17
C MET A 470 13.32 -15.20 -4.51
N HIS A 471 13.70 -14.94 -5.77
CA HIS A 471 13.98 -13.57 -6.21
C HIS A 471 12.74 -12.67 -6.17
N ALA A 472 11.55 -13.20 -6.48
CA ALA A 472 10.31 -12.45 -6.35
C ALA A 472 10.04 -12.01 -4.91
N MET A 473 10.25 -12.90 -3.93
CA MET A 473 10.10 -12.59 -2.51
C MET A 473 11.11 -11.53 -2.07
N ALA A 474 12.37 -11.74 -2.42
CA ALA A 474 13.47 -10.88 -2.04
C ALA A 474 13.38 -9.49 -2.66
N SER A 475 12.63 -9.29 -3.75
CA SER A 475 12.41 -7.98 -4.40
C SER A 475 11.01 -7.41 -4.16
N ASN A 476 10.17 -8.05 -3.34
CA ASN A 476 8.82 -7.58 -3.01
C ASN A 476 8.86 -6.61 -1.80
N SER A 477 8.00 -5.59 -1.79
CA SER A 477 7.86 -4.61 -0.70
C SER A 477 7.37 -5.22 0.62
N ALA A 478 6.55 -6.27 0.59
CA ALA A 478 6.17 -7.15 1.70
C ALA A 478 7.10 -8.37 1.87
N GLY A 479 8.24 -8.41 1.18
CA GLY A 479 9.17 -9.56 1.15
C GLY A 479 9.56 -10.10 2.53
N ALA A 480 9.76 -9.23 3.53
CA ALA A 480 10.12 -9.64 4.88
C ALA A 480 8.99 -10.42 5.57
N GLU A 481 7.74 -10.00 5.40
CA GLU A 481 6.56 -10.70 5.94
C GLU A 481 6.34 -12.02 5.20
N ILE A 482 6.50 -12.05 3.87
CA ILE A 482 6.40 -13.26 3.07
C ILE A 482 7.41 -14.31 3.57
N ILE A 483 8.69 -13.93 3.72
CA ILE A 483 9.75 -14.83 4.21
C ILE A 483 9.46 -15.26 5.65
N TYR A 484 9.04 -14.33 6.52
CA TYR A 484 8.68 -14.63 7.90
C TYR A 484 7.60 -15.70 8.00
N VAL A 485 6.50 -15.57 7.25
CA VAL A 485 5.39 -16.53 7.26
C VAL A 485 5.85 -17.90 6.76
N LEU A 486 6.63 -17.95 5.68
CA LEU A 486 7.10 -19.24 5.14
C LEU A 486 8.08 -19.95 6.08
N LEU A 487 8.95 -19.21 6.76
CA LEU A 487 9.91 -19.77 7.72
C LEU A 487 9.26 -20.19 9.04
N THR A 488 8.30 -19.43 9.55
CA THR A 488 7.65 -19.71 10.85
C THR A 488 6.56 -20.77 10.76
N GLU A 489 5.86 -20.87 9.63
CA GLU A 489 4.75 -21.81 9.45
C GLU A 489 5.15 -23.08 8.66
N ASP A 490 6.43 -23.22 8.29
CA ASP A 490 6.99 -24.38 7.56
C ASP A 490 6.14 -24.80 6.33
N LEU A 491 5.65 -23.79 5.60
CA LEU A 491 4.72 -23.95 4.48
C LEU A 491 5.44 -24.37 3.18
N ALA A 492 6.75 -24.18 3.09
CA ALA A 492 7.56 -24.50 1.91
C ALA A 492 9.03 -24.72 2.29
N SER A 493 9.75 -25.54 1.51
CA SER A 493 11.19 -25.68 1.69
C SER A 493 11.92 -24.52 1.02
N ILE A 494 12.56 -23.68 1.82
CA ILE A 494 13.44 -22.59 1.37
C ILE A 494 14.88 -23.07 1.48
N THR A 495 15.67 -22.90 0.42
CA THR A 495 17.12 -23.09 0.43
C THR A 495 17.76 -21.72 0.34
N ILE A 496 18.59 -21.34 1.31
CA ILE A 496 19.28 -20.05 1.29
C ILE A 496 20.52 -20.17 0.40
N THR A 497 20.57 -19.40 -0.69
CA THR A 497 21.72 -19.31 -1.59
C THR A 497 22.36 -17.93 -1.53
N GLU A 498 23.61 -17.81 -2.00
CA GLU A 498 24.33 -16.54 -2.03
C GLU A 498 23.57 -15.50 -2.86
N GLU A 499 22.93 -15.90 -3.96
CA GLU A 499 22.13 -14.97 -4.78
C GLU A 499 20.85 -14.48 -4.09
N LEU A 500 20.24 -15.30 -3.22
CA LEU A 500 19.11 -14.86 -2.40
C LEU A 500 19.57 -13.80 -1.40
N VAL A 501 20.72 -14.00 -0.78
CA VAL A 501 21.31 -13.04 0.17
C VAL A 501 21.66 -11.74 -0.55
N GLN A 502 22.28 -11.81 -1.73
CA GLN A 502 22.56 -10.62 -2.54
C GLN A 502 21.27 -9.90 -2.95
N ALA A 503 20.23 -10.62 -3.39
CA ALA A 503 18.95 -10.00 -3.73
C ALA A 503 18.28 -9.34 -2.51
N ALA A 504 18.33 -9.98 -1.34
CA ALA A 504 17.82 -9.43 -0.08
C ALA A 504 18.56 -8.15 0.34
N VAL A 505 19.89 -8.14 0.27
CA VAL A 505 20.72 -6.98 0.61
C VAL A 505 20.43 -5.80 -0.32
N HIS A 506 20.28 -6.06 -1.62
CA HIS A 506 20.04 -5.03 -2.62
C HIS A 506 18.57 -4.60 -2.72
N ASN A 507 17.67 -5.20 -1.93
CA ASN A 507 16.29 -4.77 -1.85
C ASN A 507 16.19 -3.43 -1.11
N LYS A 508 16.03 -2.35 -1.89
CA LYS A 508 15.82 -1.00 -1.39
C LYS A 508 14.41 -0.76 -0.84
N LEU A 509 13.42 -1.55 -1.29
CA LEU A 509 12.01 -1.41 -0.93
C LEU A 509 11.70 -2.00 0.46
N ASN A 510 12.42 -3.04 0.88
CA ASN A 510 12.27 -3.62 2.22
C ASN A 510 13.62 -4.10 2.78
N PRO A 511 14.34 -3.27 3.57
CA PRO A 511 15.61 -3.66 4.18
C PRO A 511 15.49 -4.80 5.19
N GLY A 512 14.32 -5.05 5.76
CA GLY A 512 14.12 -6.04 6.83
C GLY A 512 14.21 -7.50 6.36
N VAL A 513 14.27 -7.75 5.05
CA VAL A 513 14.39 -9.10 4.49
C VAL A 513 15.64 -9.82 5.00
N ILE A 514 16.79 -9.15 5.00
CA ILE A 514 18.05 -9.76 5.46
C ILE A 514 18.03 -10.01 6.97
N GLU A 515 17.38 -9.14 7.73
CA GLU A 515 17.24 -9.28 9.19
C GLU A 515 16.39 -10.50 9.55
N VAL A 516 15.30 -10.75 8.83
CA VAL A 516 14.48 -11.96 9.01
C VAL A 516 15.28 -13.22 8.64
N LEU A 517 16.00 -13.21 7.51
CA LEU A 517 16.81 -14.36 7.10
C LEU A 517 17.88 -14.71 8.14
N VAL A 518 18.66 -13.72 8.60
CA VAL A 518 19.68 -13.93 9.62
C VAL A 518 19.05 -14.37 10.94
N LYS A 519 17.94 -13.76 11.37
CA LYS A 519 17.27 -14.10 12.64
C LYS A 519 16.81 -15.55 12.70
N PHE A 520 16.28 -16.10 11.61
CA PHE A 520 15.68 -17.43 11.61
C PHE A 520 16.60 -18.53 11.10
N ARG A 521 17.56 -18.21 10.22
CA ARG A 521 18.38 -19.20 9.51
C ARG A 521 19.83 -18.75 9.26
N ALA A 522 20.44 -18.03 10.21
CA ALA A 522 21.84 -17.60 10.12
C ALA A 522 22.82 -18.73 9.71
N HIS A 523 22.64 -19.93 10.29
CA HIS A 523 23.51 -21.09 10.03
C HIS A 523 23.41 -21.67 8.61
N GLU A 524 22.37 -21.34 7.84
CA GLU A 524 22.20 -21.76 6.44
C GLU A 524 22.71 -20.69 5.45
N ILE A 525 23.07 -19.49 5.92
CA ILE A 525 23.54 -18.40 5.07
C ILE A 525 24.97 -18.72 4.60
N PRO A 526 25.25 -18.70 3.28
CA PRO A 526 26.61 -18.86 2.77
C PRO A 526 27.51 -17.75 3.32
N ILE A 527 28.48 -18.13 4.15
CA ILE A 527 29.41 -17.18 4.73
C ILE A 527 30.59 -17.04 3.75
N SER A 528 30.50 -16.07 2.84
CA SER A 528 31.57 -15.66 1.92
C SER A 528 31.99 -14.21 2.21
N PHE A 529 33.21 -13.81 1.84
CA PHE A 529 33.68 -12.43 2.00
C PHE A 529 32.74 -11.41 1.33
N LEU A 530 32.27 -11.73 0.12
CA LEU A 530 31.32 -10.90 -0.62
C LEU A 530 29.95 -10.83 0.07
N THR A 531 29.51 -11.92 0.69
CA THR A 531 28.25 -11.96 1.45
C THR A 531 28.36 -11.13 2.73
N LEU A 532 29.45 -11.26 3.49
CA LEU A 532 29.69 -10.47 4.69
C LEU A 532 29.74 -8.98 4.37
N LEU A 533 30.45 -8.57 3.32
CA LEU A 533 30.55 -7.17 2.90
C LEU A 533 29.18 -6.63 2.45
N ALA A 534 28.43 -7.42 1.69
CA ALA A 534 27.10 -7.05 1.23
C ALA A 534 26.13 -6.83 2.43
N ILE A 535 26.09 -7.78 3.37
CA ILE A 535 25.26 -7.67 4.58
C ILE A 535 25.71 -6.50 5.45
N GLY A 536 27.01 -6.37 5.70
CA GLY A 536 27.57 -5.32 6.55
C GLY A 536 27.25 -3.91 6.06
N ARG A 537 27.38 -3.66 4.76
CA ARG A 537 27.01 -2.37 4.14
C ARG A 537 25.53 -2.02 4.30
N ARG A 538 24.67 -3.02 4.55
CA ARG A 538 23.21 -2.86 4.62
C ARG A 538 22.67 -2.85 6.04
N SER A 539 23.14 -3.75 6.91
CA SER A 539 22.68 -3.87 8.29
C SER A 539 23.80 -4.40 9.18
N THR A 540 24.33 -3.52 10.03
CA THR A 540 25.33 -3.85 11.06
C THR A 540 24.76 -4.83 12.09
N LEU A 541 23.46 -4.73 12.41
CA LEU A 541 22.78 -5.67 13.31
C LEU A 541 22.69 -7.09 12.73
N ALA A 542 22.40 -7.20 11.42
CA ALA A 542 22.38 -8.49 10.73
C ALA A 542 23.79 -9.09 10.65
N LEU A 543 24.81 -8.27 10.39
CA LEU A 543 26.21 -8.69 10.42
C LEU A 543 26.61 -9.24 11.81
N GLN A 544 26.32 -8.50 12.88
CA GLN A 544 26.62 -8.96 14.25
C GLN A 544 25.88 -10.25 14.61
N SER A 545 24.62 -10.39 14.22
CA SER A 545 23.83 -11.60 14.49
C SER A 545 24.36 -12.82 13.73
N LEU A 546 24.89 -12.62 12.52
CA LEU A 546 25.51 -13.67 11.72
C LEU A 546 26.85 -14.11 12.31
N VAL A 547 27.68 -13.15 12.72
CA VAL A 547 29.00 -13.42 13.36
C VAL A 547 28.84 -14.16 14.70
N ASN A 548 27.78 -13.85 15.45
CA ASN A 548 27.46 -14.53 16.70
C ASN A 548 26.74 -15.88 16.52
N SER A 549 26.51 -16.31 15.28
CA SER A 549 25.80 -17.56 15.01
C SER A 549 26.71 -18.79 15.08
N PRO A 550 26.23 -19.93 15.61
CA PRO A 550 26.97 -21.19 15.60
C PRO A 550 27.15 -21.67 14.15
N GLY A 551 28.37 -21.50 13.62
CA GLY A 551 28.71 -21.76 12.21
C GLY A 551 29.73 -20.77 11.63
N TYR A 552 29.92 -19.60 12.25
CA TYR A 552 30.89 -18.59 11.81
C TYR A 552 32.36 -19.07 11.83
N MET A 553 32.68 -20.13 12.57
CA MET A 553 34.07 -20.62 12.76
C MET A 553 34.72 -21.32 11.55
N GLU A 554 34.07 -21.43 10.39
CA GLU A 554 34.64 -22.16 9.22
C GLU A 554 35.11 -21.27 8.05
N LEU A 555 35.05 -19.95 8.17
CA LEU A 555 35.55 -19.09 7.10
C LEU A 555 37.07 -18.96 7.19
N ASP A 556 37.76 -19.68 6.30
CA ASP A 556 39.19 -19.49 6.08
C ASP A 556 39.42 -18.10 5.47
N MET A 557 39.60 -17.11 6.34
CA MET A 557 39.87 -15.72 5.95
C MET A 557 41.33 -15.55 5.46
N ASP A 558 42.18 -16.55 5.67
CA ASP A 558 43.61 -16.48 5.42
C ASP A 558 43.97 -16.20 3.94
N PRO A 559 43.32 -16.85 2.94
CA PRO A 559 43.58 -16.56 1.53
C PRO A 559 43.13 -15.17 1.12
N ILE A 560 42.11 -14.61 1.78
CA ILE A 560 41.52 -13.31 1.45
C ILE A 560 42.39 -12.18 2.02
N LEU A 561 42.83 -12.33 3.28
CA LEU A 561 43.63 -11.32 3.99
C LEU A 561 45.03 -11.13 3.38
N THR A 562 45.50 -12.09 2.58
CA THR A 562 46.77 -12.01 1.85
C THR A 562 46.67 -11.34 0.48
N GLN A 563 45.46 -11.12 -0.07
CA GLN A 563 45.26 -10.45 -1.35
C GLN A 563 45.32 -8.91 -1.20
N PRO A 564 46.15 -8.21 -2.00
CA PRO A 564 46.24 -6.75 -1.99
C PRO A 564 44.91 -6.01 -2.17
N GLU A 565 44.03 -6.54 -3.01
CA GLU A 565 42.79 -5.91 -3.43
C GLU A 565 41.73 -5.91 -2.32
N CYS A 566 41.89 -6.77 -1.32
CA CYS A 566 40.92 -6.95 -0.23
C CYS A 566 41.13 -5.98 0.94
N PHE A 567 42.26 -5.26 1.01
CA PHE A 567 42.60 -4.40 2.15
C PHE A 567 41.49 -3.42 2.54
N TYR A 568 40.96 -2.65 1.59
CA TYR A 568 39.92 -1.66 1.87
C TYR A 568 38.59 -2.29 2.26
N ALA A 569 38.24 -3.43 1.66
CA ALA A 569 37.01 -4.15 1.98
C ALA A 569 37.08 -4.78 3.37
N THR A 570 38.25 -5.31 3.77
CA THR A 570 38.49 -5.80 5.13
C THR A 570 38.40 -4.65 6.14
N LYS A 571 39.01 -3.49 5.84
CA LYS A 571 38.88 -2.30 6.70
C LYS A 571 37.42 -1.91 6.91
N GLU A 572 36.65 -1.84 5.83
CA GLU A 572 35.23 -1.48 5.89
C GLU A 572 34.42 -2.47 6.74
N LEU A 573 34.69 -3.77 6.61
CA LEU A 573 34.06 -4.80 7.45
C LEU A 573 34.38 -4.62 8.94
N ILE A 574 35.62 -4.28 9.27
CA ILE A 574 36.04 -4.03 10.66
C ILE A 574 35.36 -2.76 11.21
N ASP A 575 35.30 -1.69 10.42
CA ASP A 575 34.60 -0.45 10.79
C ASP A 575 33.08 -0.69 11.03
N LEU A 576 32.50 -1.70 10.35
CA LEU A 576 31.12 -2.16 10.53
C LEU A 576 30.94 -3.15 11.70
N GLY A 577 32.02 -3.48 12.42
CA GLY A 577 32.00 -4.29 13.64
C GLY A 577 32.39 -5.75 13.49
N LEU A 578 32.98 -6.17 12.36
CA LEU A 578 33.55 -7.51 12.19
C LEU A 578 34.80 -7.67 13.07
N GLN A 579 34.85 -8.71 13.89
CA GLN A 579 36.05 -9.08 14.67
C GLN A 579 36.82 -10.19 13.95
N ILE A 580 38.13 -10.03 13.80
CA ILE A 580 39.02 -11.01 13.17
C ILE A 580 40.03 -11.44 14.25
N PRO A 581 39.96 -12.67 14.76
CA PRO A 581 40.88 -13.12 15.79
C PRO A 581 42.32 -13.15 15.26
N LEU A 582 43.20 -12.44 15.97
CA LEU A 582 44.63 -12.41 15.70
C LEU A 582 45.33 -13.55 16.44
N ASP A 583 45.53 -14.68 15.76
CA ASP A 583 46.23 -15.85 16.29
C ASP A 583 47.61 -16.07 15.63
N THR A 584 48.39 -17.01 16.16
CA THR A 584 49.71 -17.39 15.63
C THR A 584 49.67 -17.81 14.15
N THR A 585 48.55 -18.37 13.68
CA THR A 585 48.39 -18.87 12.31
C THR A 585 48.26 -17.70 11.34
N LEU A 586 47.36 -16.76 11.63
CA LEU A 586 47.14 -15.57 10.82
C LEU A 586 48.39 -14.69 10.77
N ILE A 587 49.11 -14.55 11.89
CA ILE A 587 50.38 -13.80 11.95
C ILE A 587 51.43 -14.39 11.00
N LYS A 588 51.57 -15.72 10.95
CA LYS A 588 52.48 -16.40 10.02
C LYS A 588 52.11 -16.18 8.56
N ILE A 589 50.82 -16.17 8.27
CA ILE A 589 50.31 -16.02 6.91
C ILE A 589 50.52 -14.59 6.42
N LEU A 590 50.19 -13.60 7.26
CA LEU A 590 50.49 -12.20 6.96
C LEU A 590 52.00 -11.95 6.82
N ALA A 591 52.84 -12.59 7.64
CA ALA A 591 54.29 -12.47 7.53
C ALA A 591 54.85 -12.90 6.16
N GLY A 592 54.16 -13.82 5.47
CA GLY A 592 54.51 -14.28 4.13
C GLY A 592 53.84 -13.51 2.99
N SER A 593 52.97 -12.54 3.27
CA SER A 593 52.21 -11.79 2.26
C SER A 593 52.91 -10.48 1.89
N PRO A 594 52.93 -10.08 0.60
CA PRO A 594 53.45 -8.78 0.16
C PRO A 594 52.82 -7.58 0.86
N ASN A 595 51.56 -7.69 1.28
CA ASN A 595 50.80 -6.63 1.96
C ASN A 595 50.56 -6.93 3.45
N GLY A 596 51.22 -7.96 3.98
CA GLY A 596 51.09 -8.40 5.37
C GLY A 596 51.24 -7.29 6.37
N THR A 597 52.26 -6.44 6.21
CA THR A 597 52.54 -5.31 7.11
C THR A 597 51.40 -4.31 7.19
N GLN A 598 50.77 -3.96 6.07
CA GLN A 598 49.65 -3.02 6.06
C GLN A 598 48.40 -3.63 6.71
N MET A 599 48.08 -4.88 6.38
CA MET A 599 46.95 -5.59 6.98
C MET A 599 47.13 -5.80 8.48
N MET A 600 48.35 -6.12 8.92
CA MET A 600 48.68 -6.29 10.34
C MET A 600 48.53 -4.99 11.12
N LYS A 601 48.99 -3.85 10.58
CA LYS A 601 48.76 -2.53 11.20
C LYS A 601 47.27 -2.23 11.33
N LEU A 602 46.49 -2.45 10.27
CA LEU A 602 45.04 -2.24 10.29
C LEU A 602 44.36 -3.04 11.42
N LEU A 603 44.66 -4.34 11.55
CA LEU A 603 44.06 -5.18 12.58
C LEU A 603 44.45 -4.74 14.00
N LEU A 604 45.72 -4.39 14.22
CA LEU A 604 46.23 -3.95 15.52
C LEU A 604 45.70 -2.58 15.97
N GLU A 605 45.45 -1.67 15.01
CA GLU A 605 44.92 -0.33 15.30
C GLU A 605 43.42 -0.33 15.56
N THR A 606 42.69 -1.33 15.06
CA THR A 606 41.22 -1.36 15.08
C THR A 606 40.63 -2.39 16.02
N GLN A 607 41.40 -3.41 16.44
CA GLN A 607 40.90 -4.52 17.25
C GLN A 607 41.78 -4.80 18.47
N VAL A 608 41.16 -5.33 19.52
CA VAL A 608 41.85 -5.71 20.76
C VAL A 608 42.26 -7.18 20.68
N MET A 609 43.52 -7.46 20.97
CA MET A 609 44.05 -8.80 21.07
C MET A 609 43.43 -9.56 22.25
N GLU A 610 42.70 -10.64 21.98
CA GLU A 610 42.06 -11.46 23.02
C GLU A 610 43.02 -12.48 23.66
N HIS A 611 44.08 -12.87 22.96
CA HIS A 611 45.02 -13.91 23.40
C HIS A 611 46.46 -13.38 23.59
N PRO A 612 47.18 -13.86 24.63
CA PRO A 612 48.59 -13.53 24.83
C PRO A 612 49.45 -14.19 23.75
N LEU A 613 50.35 -13.42 23.16
CA LEU A 613 51.28 -13.92 22.15
C LEU A 613 52.38 -14.78 22.76
N THR A 614 52.79 -15.80 22.02
CA THR A 614 53.88 -16.70 22.41
C THR A 614 55.24 -16.12 22.03
N ALA A 615 56.31 -16.61 22.67
CA ALA A 615 57.68 -16.25 22.29
C ALA A 615 58.02 -16.55 20.81
N LEU A 616 57.33 -17.53 20.19
CA LEU A 616 57.49 -17.84 18.77
C LEU A 616 56.91 -16.73 17.87
N ASP A 617 55.78 -16.15 18.27
CA ASP A 617 55.14 -15.04 17.56
C ASP A 617 56.05 -13.81 17.56
N ALA A 618 56.72 -13.52 18.68
CA ALA A 618 57.69 -12.43 18.78
C ALA A 618 58.80 -12.51 17.72
N ILE A 619 59.32 -13.72 17.47
CA ILE A 619 60.39 -13.97 16.48
C ILE A 619 59.85 -13.80 15.05
N ILE A 620 58.66 -14.32 14.77
CA ILE A 620 58.03 -14.22 13.43
C ILE A 620 57.74 -12.77 13.09
N VAL A 621 57.19 -12.01 14.04
CA VAL A 621 56.90 -10.59 13.84
C VAL A 621 58.20 -9.81 13.62
N ALA A 622 59.21 -10.02 14.46
CA ALA A 622 60.48 -9.30 14.37
C ALA A 622 61.24 -9.52 13.06
N LYS A 623 61.05 -10.67 12.41
CA LYS A 623 61.75 -11.02 11.17
C LYS A 623 61.07 -10.52 9.89
N ASN A 624 59.75 -10.35 9.90
CA ASN A 624 58.97 -10.14 8.67
C ASN A 624 58.18 -8.82 8.63
N PHE A 625 58.06 -8.10 9.74
CA PHE A 625 57.29 -6.84 9.83
C PHE A 625 58.19 -5.64 10.18
N ASP A 626 57.72 -4.45 9.83
CA ASP A 626 58.45 -3.21 10.08
C ASP A 626 58.49 -2.84 11.58
N PRO A 627 59.46 -1.99 12.02
CA PRO A 627 59.60 -1.57 13.41
C PRO A 627 58.36 -0.89 14.01
N GLU A 628 57.53 -0.23 13.19
CA GLU A 628 56.32 0.44 13.66
C GLU A 628 55.21 -0.55 14.00
N THR A 629 55.03 -1.60 13.18
CA THR A 629 54.08 -2.69 13.43
C THR A 629 54.42 -3.41 14.73
N LEU A 630 55.73 -3.56 14.99
CA LEU A 630 56.27 -4.13 16.22
C LEU A 630 55.95 -3.28 17.48
N ASP A 631 56.08 -1.97 17.39
CA ASP A 631 55.74 -1.07 18.50
C ASP A 631 54.23 -1.05 18.78
N LEU A 632 53.39 -1.14 17.73
CA LEU A 632 51.92 -1.28 17.87
C LEU A 632 51.53 -2.55 18.63
N LEU A 633 52.19 -3.67 18.33
CA LEU A 633 52.01 -4.97 18.99
C LEU A 633 52.34 -4.92 20.49
N LEU A 634 53.44 -4.25 20.85
CA LEU A 634 53.81 -4.07 22.25
C LEU A 634 52.82 -3.19 23.01
N LYS A 635 52.19 -2.24 22.32
CA LYS A 635 51.21 -1.31 22.89
C LYS A 635 49.82 -1.93 23.09
N HIS A 636 49.40 -2.85 22.23
CA HIS A 636 48.04 -3.42 22.23
C HIS A 636 47.94 -4.87 22.73
N GLY A 637 49.06 -5.59 22.87
CA GLY A 637 49.07 -7.00 23.29
C GLY A 637 49.06 -7.21 24.81
N LYS A 638 48.33 -8.22 25.28
CA LYS A 638 48.52 -8.82 26.62
C LYS A 638 49.78 -9.68 26.61
N ASN A 639 50.94 -9.03 26.64
CA ASN A 639 52.24 -9.70 26.44
C ASN A 639 52.80 -10.22 27.77
N ASP A 640 53.26 -11.48 27.77
CA ASP A 640 53.98 -12.12 28.88
C ASP A 640 55.45 -11.61 28.95
N GLU A 641 56.08 -11.64 30.13
CA GLU A 641 57.52 -11.40 30.31
C GLU A 641 58.39 -12.24 29.36
N ASP A 642 58.00 -13.50 29.10
CA ASP A 642 58.71 -14.39 28.17
C ASP A 642 58.63 -13.89 26.72
N PHE A 643 57.51 -13.30 26.30
CA PHE A 643 57.37 -12.66 24.99
C PHE A 643 58.27 -11.44 24.88
N VAL A 644 58.24 -10.57 25.90
CA VAL A 644 59.06 -9.35 25.95
C VAL A 644 60.56 -9.69 25.96
N ARG A 645 60.96 -10.78 26.62
CA ARG A 645 62.34 -11.28 26.63
C ARG A 645 62.78 -11.79 25.26
N ALA A 646 62.01 -12.71 24.65
CA ALA A 646 62.29 -13.24 23.32
C ALA A 646 62.34 -12.13 22.25
N TRP A 647 61.49 -11.10 22.39
CA TRP A 647 61.50 -9.92 21.55
C TRP A 647 62.78 -9.09 21.70
N LYS A 648 63.24 -8.80 22.92
CA LYS A 648 64.50 -8.05 23.14
C LYS A 648 65.69 -8.78 22.54
N GLU A 649 65.73 -10.10 22.65
CA GLU A 649 66.77 -10.94 22.06
C GLU A 649 66.71 -10.90 20.52
N ALA A 650 65.53 -11.08 19.91
CA ALA A 650 65.36 -11.00 18.46
C ALA A 650 65.75 -9.61 17.90
N ARG A 651 65.33 -8.52 18.56
CA ARG A 651 65.66 -7.14 18.16
C ARG A 651 67.14 -6.81 18.34
N GLY A 652 67.77 -7.34 19.39
CA GLY A 652 69.21 -7.20 19.65
C GLY A 652 70.09 -7.86 18.58
N VAL A 653 69.64 -8.96 17.98
CA VAL A 653 70.33 -9.63 16.86
C VAL A 653 70.24 -8.82 15.56
N PHE A 654 69.15 -8.09 15.32
CA PHE A 654 68.99 -7.28 14.10
C PHE A 654 69.79 -5.98 14.09
N HIS A 655 70.07 -5.37 15.25
CA HIS A 655 70.98 -4.22 15.33
C HIS A 655 72.44 -4.55 14.99
N LEU A 656 72.79 -5.84 14.89
CA LEU A 656 74.13 -6.33 14.51
C LEU A 656 74.25 -6.70 13.02
N ILE A 657 73.16 -6.69 12.24
CA ILE A 657 73.12 -7.22 10.85
C ILE A 657 72.75 -6.14 9.80
N TYR A 658 72.53 -4.88 10.20
CA TYR A 658 72.35 -3.76 9.27
C TYR A 658 73.55 -2.80 9.24
#